data_AF-A0A8C1JAG3-F1
#
_entry.id   AF-A0A8C1JAG3-F1
#
_cell.length_a   1.000
_cell.length_b   1.000
_cell.length_c   1.000
_cell.angle_alpha   90.00
_cell.angle_beta   90.00
_cell.angle_gamma   90.00
#
_symmetry.space_group_name_H-M   'P 1'
#
loop_
_entity.id
_entity.type
_entity.pdbx_description
1 polymer ?
#
loop_
_entity_poly.entity_id
_entity_poly.type
_entity_poly.pdbx_seq_one_letter_code
_entity_poly.pdbx_strand_id
1 'polypeptide(L)'
;MASNLQENVLQDQTIMNNQSTESCSSLGVEETPKEEIRTLKSLLQESLRKRYEDTLKAPDEIPLKMYVSSRTHLDGQIVHEMRELERPYNEDIKDENVINYDDLLKPRSSTDGRIRSIMMRGISGCGKTTAVRKFVSDWAHGRTHQHIDFVFPLHLCELNILHDKKLSLIEHLDLLFPKLLKPETLEGSQILFIWDGLGEFRFTLKFKRTKTCTDPVTPVSVGCMLVNLLKGNLLPSAQILVTSRLKDAGLIPPEYIQRVVELHGLDDLQWEELIRSEVRDQNVAARAIVHVKSSRSLYIMRSLPFFCQMASTVLEELFSNCCNTDPPLTLTEMFTHFLLIQMKRHVEKSAKSSTEEILKLGELAWHMLEKNTLTFMEKDQKETNTDPLLPVKLSEDWPMFFRKQHLMGLGKMYRFTHPCVQEFLAALYVAVHYEPSKGNVMSFTLAEKAKMLLSPTDVPPDMHRRAVDRALRSKTGQLDIFLLFLLGICAGPSNKLLSCFFQNTSLRVRTEDVVKNILQKIKAKPLFEISVNLSRCLEELDVALPVVQNRGPVEFQMDEDVHVTPSEWSHIATTLLTSEDSSLTFDVSKYAKVDEAIMRLLPVIKISRVLRLDEATDLSWALIASALRSPANRIREINIEKNALSYINLSVLSVGMSSPNCKVEALRTPYFGYRKDGDHLLSGILLNPTHLRELKLLNSFRKNDRTVESISQILMDPDCRLENLTLQGIETLESCKILAAALCSSSCRLQELDLRRCYWSSEDQALQLLSEAFRHPNFKVTVLRLEIKHETASALFSAFQENPSHLRKLELSLFLLKTLELQQLFSLLADPCFKLETLRIAHPCYDNQLDVDSLETLASVLGSCSLRSLDLSMCGLTDSSVGLLSAGLSNPGCKLEILRMTHCSITEAGAACLARALSSNPSHMREIDLSINPVKGPGFDQLRSVLEDPATRLEKLIVDGLEEQRDMETLRQYACQLTWDPNTASSSVQVSEEDKALVKYRRNPEPVPHHKERFINQNQIMSREGLSGRHFFQLEWFGRWATIGMAYKGISRKGSSAACSIGLNNKSWGIFVTTPLPRCIALHGGVEMRLPDCSPWRVGVYLDWAAGTLSLYDTTGDKAELIHTFHAKFTQPLFLLVSITAGVKILPDMPPPVCVHDHDPWDMFRCYNDCKGCNGSKA
;
A
#
# COMPACT_ATOMS: atom_id res chain seq x y z
N MET A 1 24.45 44.50 -18.26
CA MET A 1 23.03 44.72 -18.64
C MET A 1 22.98 44.82 -20.14
N ALA A 2 22.17 43.96 -20.80
CA ALA A 2 21.56 44.11 -22.15
C ALA A 2 22.50 44.49 -23.33
N SER A 3 22.45 43.96 -24.56
CA SER A 3 21.41 43.29 -25.35
C SER A 3 21.96 43.07 -26.78
N ASN A 4 21.50 42.00 -27.46
CA ASN A 4 21.09 41.90 -28.88
C ASN A 4 22.01 42.44 -30.01
N LEU A 5 22.51 41.54 -30.88
CA LEU A 5 22.01 41.16 -32.23
C LEU A 5 22.44 42.10 -33.37
N GLN A 6 23.21 41.57 -34.35
CA GLN A 6 22.76 41.48 -35.76
C GLN A 6 23.77 40.75 -36.67
N GLU A 7 23.20 40.11 -37.69
CA GLU A 7 23.75 39.26 -38.76
C GLU A 7 24.65 39.99 -39.77
N ASN A 8 25.50 39.25 -40.52
CA ASN A 8 25.27 39.00 -41.97
C ASN A 8 26.47 38.38 -42.73
N VAL A 9 26.13 37.38 -43.56
CA VAL A 9 26.55 37.15 -44.97
C VAL A 9 28.00 36.74 -45.27
N LEU A 10 28.18 35.59 -45.93
CA LEU A 10 28.67 35.51 -47.33
C LEU A 10 28.57 34.08 -47.90
N GLN A 11 28.07 34.00 -49.14
CA GLN A 11 27.86 32.82 -49.98
C GLN A 11 28.71 32.96 -51.27
N ASP A 12 28.97 31.82 -51.91
CA ASP A 12 29.31 31.59 -53.34
C ASP A 12 30.70 31.97 -53.87
N GLN A 13 31.51 31.02 -54.35
CA GLN A 13 31.45 30.23 -55.61
C GLN A 13 31.68 31.05 -56.88
N THR A 14 32.80 30.78 -57.57
CA THR A 14 32.99 30.63 -59.05
C THR A 14 34.49 30.69 -59.40
N ILE A 15 35.07 30.18 -60.50
CA ILE A 15 34.89 29.06 -61.44
C ILE A 15 36.14 29.15 -62.38
N MET A 16 36.67 28.00 -62.84
CA MET A 16 37.45 27.78 -64.09
C MET A 16 38.86 28.40 -64.28
N ASN A 17 39.87 27.55 -64.56
CA ASN A 17 40.23 27.26 -65.95
C ASN A 17 41.18 26.06 -66.12
N ASN A 18 41.01 25.44 -67.29
CA ASN A 18 41.43 24.13 -67.77
C ASN A 18 42.84 24.08 -68.42
N GLN A 19 43.41 22.85 -68.43
CA GLN A 19 44.23 22.20 -69.48
C GLN A 19 45.61 22.83 -69.80
N SER A 20 46.74 22.13 -70.01
CA SER A 20 47.12 20.86 -70.69
C SER A 20 48.65 20.66 -70.40
N THR A 21 49.31 19.49 -70.43
CA THR A 21 49.69 18.64 -71.58
C THR A 21 50.42 17.33 -71.11
N GLU A 22 50.03 16.20 -71.72
CA GLU A 22 50.79 15.05 -72.30
C GLU A 22 52.29 14.81 -71.93
N SER A 23 52.87 13.61 -71.80
CA SER A 23 52.55 12.23 -72.23
C SER A 23 53.57 11.18 -71.67
N CYS A 24 53.25 9.89 -71.87
CA CYS A 24 54.11 8.69 -72.01
C CYS A 24 54.33 7.71 -70.83
N SER A 25 53.42 6.72 -70.79
CA SER A 25 53.62 5.25 -70.81
C SER A 25 54.61 4.51 -69.90
N SER A 26 54.04 3.45 -69.32
CA SER A 26 54.61 2.13 -68.95
C SER A 26 55.59 2.06 -67.79
N LEU A 27 55.13 1.48 -66.68
CA LEU A 27 55.64 0.25 -66.06
C LEU A 27 54.88 0.03 -64.75
N GLY A 28 54.59 -1.23 -64.44
CA GLY A 28 53.66 -1.63 -63.38
C GLY A 28 53.94 -0.97 -62.04
N VAL A 29 52.86 -0.56 -61.36
CA VAL A 29 52.90 -0.14 -59.97
C VAL A 29 51.86 -0.97 -59.24
N GLU A 30 52.33 -1.73 -58.28
CA GLU A 30 51.58 -2.51 -57.31
C GLU A 30 50.27 -1.80 -56.91
N GLU A 31 49.13 -2.44 -57.14
CA GLU A 31 47.87 -2.01 -56.54
C GLU A 31 48.09 -1.94 -55.03
N THR A 32 48.08 -0.72 -54.49
CA THR A 32 48.28 -0.54 -53.06
C THR A 32 47.18 -1.29 -52.30
N PRO A 33 47.48 -1.94 -51.16
CA PRO A 33 46.48 -2.68 -50.36
C PRO A 33 45.22 -1.86 -50.01
N LYS A 34 45.32 -0.52 -50.04
CA LYS A 34 44.21 0.42 -49.77
C LYS A 34 43.17 0.48 -50.90
N GLU A 35 43.55 0.20 -52.14
CA GLU A 35 42.66 0.30 -53.31
C GLU A 35 41.82 -0.99 -53.46
N GLU A 36 42.41 -2.15 -53.16
CA GLU A 36 41.70 -3.43 -53.04
C GLU A 36 40.67 -3.40 -51.89
N ILE A 37 41.03 -2.85 -50.71
CA ILE A 37 40.10 -2.69 -49.58
C ILE A 37 38.90 -1.79 -49.94
N ARG A 38 39.12 -0.68 -50.66
CA ARG A 38 38.04 0.21 -51.11
C ARG A 38 37.06 -0.50 -52.06
N THR A 39 37.58 -1.32 -52.96
CA THR A 39 36.78 -2.08 -53.93
C THR A 39 35.97 -3.18 -53.24
N LEU A 40 36.57 -3.91 -52.30
CA LEU A 40 35.85 -4.93 -51.52
C LEU A 40 34.79 -4.30 -50.59
N LYS A 41 35.08 -3.13 -50.01
CA LYS A 41 34.12 -2.37 -49.20
C LYS A 41 32.90 -1.94 -50.02
N SER A 42 33.07 -1.43 -51.24
CA SER A 42 31.94 -1.02 -52.07
C SER A 42 31.05 -2.22 -52.48
N LEU A 43 31.66 -3.37 -52.80
CA LEU A 43 30.94 -4.61 -53.07
C LEU A 43 30.13 -5.09 -51.87
N LEU A 44 30.72 -5.03 -50.66
CA LEU A 44 30.02 -5.39 -49.42
C LEU A 44 28.87 -4.41 -49.13
N GLN A 45 29.09 -3.11 -49.31
CA GLN A 45 28.04 -2.09 -49.16
C GLN A 45 26.89 -2.33 -50.13
N GLU A 46 27.17 -2.63 -51.41
CA GLU A 46 26.13 -2.94 -52.40
C GLU A 46 25.35 -4.21 -52.04
N SER A 47 26.05 -5.27 -51.62
CA SER A 47 25.43 -6.52 -51.16
C SER A 47 24.49 -6.28 -49.98
N LEU A 48 24.90 -5.48 -49.00
CA LEU A 48 24.09 -5.16 -47.82
C LEU A 48 22.94 -4.19 -48.14
N ARG A 49 23.12 -3.22 -49.06
CA ARG A 49 22.00 -2.36 -49.52
C ARG A 49 20.88 -3.20 -50.11
N LYS A 50 21.20 -4.08 -51.06
CA LYS A 50 20.24 -5.02 -51.66
C LYS A 50 19.56 -5.92 -50.62
N ARG A 51 20.31 -6.34 -49.58
CA ARG A 51 19.79 -7.19 -48.50
C ARG A 51 18.75 -6.49 -47.61
N TYR A 52 18.86 -5.18 -47.41
CA TYR A 52 18.02 -4.42 -46.47
C TYR A 52 17.04 -3.43 -47.14
N GLU A 53 17.08 -3.26 -48.47
CA GLU A 53 16.23 -2.37 -49.29
C GLU A 53 14.72 -2.69 -49.19
N ASP A 54 14.31 -3.96 -49.21
CA ASP A 54 12.88 -4.36 -49.23
C ASP A 54 12.14 -4.12 -47.89
N THR A 55 12.86 -3.82 -46.82
CA THR A 55 12.31 -3.71 -45.46
C THR A 55 11.94 -2.29 -45.02
N LEU A 56 12.28 -1.26 -45.81
CA LEU A 56 12.11 0.15 -45.47
C LEU A 56 10.95 0.77 -46.28
N LYS A 57 9.71 0.32 -46.02
CA LYS A 57 8.49 0.94 -46.57
C LYS A 57 7.71 1.82 -45.58
N ALA A 58 8.30 2.18 -44.44
CA ALA A 58 7.73 3.15 -43.49
C ALA A 58 8.87 4.05 -42.97
N PRO A 59 8.56 5.31 -42.63
CA PRO A 59 9.48 6.43 -42.78
C PRO A 59 10.68 6.34 -41.84
N ASP A 60 11.72 7.09 -42.18
CA ASP A 60 12.70 7.54 -41.21
C ASP A 60 12.01 7.95 -39.89
N GLU A 61 12.64 7.62 -38.76
CA GLU A 61 12.26 8.02 -37.40
C GLU A 61 11.35 7.05 -36.60
N ILE A 62 11.98 6.03 -36.02
CA ILE A 62 11.83 5.84 -34.58
C ILE A 62 13.23 5.88 -33.98
N PRO A 63 13.69 7.02 -33.44
CA PRO A 63 14.99 7.10 -32.80
C PRO A 63 14.96 6.33 -31.47
N LEU A 64 15.19 5.02 -31.52
CA LEU A 64 15.32 4.19 -30.32
C LEU A 64 16.50 4.70 -29.48
N LYS A 65 16.21 5.31 -28.34
CA LYS A 65 17.23 5.85 -27.43
C LYS A 65 17.97 4.70 -26.76
N MET A 66 19.30 4.79 -26.75
CA MET A 66 20.20 3.84 -26.12
C MET A 66 20.83 4.44 -24.88
N TYR A 67 20.96 3.64 -23.83
CA TYR A 67 21.52 4.09 -22.56
C TYR A 67 22.73 3.24 -22.21
N VAL A 68 23.80 3.87 -21.74
CA VAL A 68 24.92 3.11 -21.16
C VAL A 68 24.55 2.68 -19.78
N SER A 69 24.62 1.37 -19.54
CA SER A 69 24.36 0.81 -18.22
C SER A 69 25.60 0.98 -17.34
N SER A 70 25.44 1.63 -16.18
CA SER A 70 26.45 1.65 -15.10
C SER A 70 26.47 0.35 -14.29
N ARG A 71 25.52 -0.56 -14.56
CA ARG A 71 25.32 -1.79 -13.79
C ARG A 71 26.32 -2.85 -14.26
N THR A 72 27.34 -3.11 -13.44
CA THR A 72 28.35 -4.16 -13.64
C THR A 72 27.83 -5.59 -13.44
N HIS A 73 26.57 -5.77 -13.07
CA HIS A 73 25.96 -7.09 -12.90
C HIS A 73 25.53 -7.68 -14.26
N LEU A 74 26.47 -8.38 -14.92
CA LEU A 74 26.16 -9.48 -15.84
C LEU A 74 25.86 -10.80 -15.11
N ASP A 75 25.93 -10.79 -13.77
CA ASP A 75 25.43 -11.90 -12.95
C ASP A 75 23.96 -12.10 -13.27
N GLY A 76 23.63 -13.29 -13.77
CA GLY A 76 22.29 -13.72 -14.14
C GLY A 76 21.31 -13.80 -12.97
N GLN A 77 21.18 -12.74 -12.16
CA GLN A 77 19.97 -12.45 -11.42
C GLN A 77 18.81 -12.54 -12.42
N ILE A 78 17.80 -13.29 -12.04
CA ILE A 78 16.64 -13.63 -12.88
C ILE A 78 15.83 -12.34 -13.09
N VAL A 79 16.24 -11.52 -14.04
CA VAL A 79 15.49 -10.30 -14.38
C VAL A 79 14.32 -10.71 -15.26
N HIS A 80 13.12 -10.79 -14.67
CA HIS A 80 11.89 -11.01 -15.42
C HIS A 80 11.67 -9.86 -16.42
N GLU A 81 11.46 -10.17 -17.70
CA GLU A 81 11.33 -9.16 -18.78
C GLU A 81 10.19 -8.16 -18.51
N MET A 82 9.10 -8.59 -17.85
CA MET A 82 7.99 -7.70 -17.47
C MET A 82 8.32 -6.75 -16.31
N ARG A 83 9.32 -7.04 -15.47
CA ARG A 83 9.79 -6.13 -14.40
C ARG A 83 10.44 -4.88 -14.99
N GLU A 84 11.08 -5.00 -16.15
CA GLU A 84 11.79 -3.91 -16.83
C GLU A 84 10.83 -3.03 -17.63
N LEU A 85 9.71 -3.57 -18.10
CA LEU A 85 8.62 -2.82 -18.73
C LEU A 85 7.86 -1.92 -17.74
N GLU A 86 7.77 -2.32 -16.46
CA GLU A 86 7.06 -1.59 -15.41
C GLU A 86 7.91 -0.51 -14.69
N ARG A 87 9.22 -0.44 -14.97
CA ARG A 87 10.06 0.56 -14.31
C ARG A 87 9.69 1.97 -14.77
N PRO A 88 9.46 2.91 -13.83
CA PRO A 88 9.29 4.30 -14.19
C PRO A 88 10.59 4.80 -14.86
N TYR A 89 10.45 5.32 -16.08
CA TYR A 89 11.54 5.74 -16.96
C TYR A 89 12.48 6.81 -16.33
N ASN A 90 12.06 7.41 -15.20
CA ASN A 90 12.62 8.65 -14.65
C ASN A 90 13.47 8.51 -13.38
N GLU A 91 13.62 7.31 -12.78
CA GLU A 91 14.27 7.23 -11.45
C GLU A 91 15.78 6.99 -11.46
N ASP A 92 16.34 6.44 -12.54
CA ASP A 92 17.78 6.09 -12.62
C ASP A 92 18.51 6.70 -13.84
N ILE A 93 17.80 7.33 -14.79
CA ILE A 93 18.37 7.77 -16.06
C ILE A 93 18.66 9.28 -15.99
N LYS A 94 19.92 9.62 -15.72
CA LYS A 94 20.44 10.95 -16.02
C LYS A 94 20.57 11.09 -17.55
N ASP A 95 20.12 12.20 -18.14
CA ASP A 95 20.28 12.50 -19.58
C ASP A 95 21.74 12.36 -20.05
N GLU A 96 22.71 12.51 -19.14
CA GLU A 96 24.14 12.29 -19.34
C GLU A 96 24.52 10.87 -19.83
N ASN A 97 23.64 9.87 -19.71
CA ASN A 97 23.90 8.48 -20.10
C ASN A 97 23.33 8.06 -21.46
N VAL A 98 22.62 8.95 -22.16
CA VAL A 98 22.11 8.69 -23.51
C VAL A 98 23.29 8.61 -24.48
N ILE A 99 23.35 7.54 -25.27
CA ILE A 99 24.30 7.40 -26.37
C ILE A 99 23.56 7.45 -27.69
N ASN A 100 24.05 8.29 -28.60
CA ASN A 100 23.63 8.28 -29.99
C ASN A 100 24.34 7.15 -30.75
N TYR A 101 23.72 6.69 -31.82
CA TYR A 101 24.24 5.65 -32.70
C TYR A 101 25.70 5.90 -33.12
N ASP A 102 26.03 7.14 -33.46
CA ASP A 102 27.35 7.57 -33.93
C ASP A 102 28.46 7.53 -32.87
N ASP A 103 28.08 7.40 -31.60
CA ASP A 103 29.00 7.36 -30.46
C ASP A 103 29.13 5.96 -29.84
N LEU A 104 28.38 4.97 -30.36
CA LEU A 104 28.35 3.60 -29.84
C LEU A 104 29.76 2.97 -29.77
N LEU A 105 30.58 3.23 -30.78
CA LEU A 105 31.92 2.66 -30.94
C LEU A 105 33.06 3.57 -30.43
N LYS A 106 32.75 4.78 -29.92
CA LYS A 106 33.76 5.75 -29.44
C LYS A 106 34.08 5.58 -27.95
N PRO A 107 35.36 5.69 -27.52
CA PRO A 107 35.74 5.73 -26.11
C PRO A 107 35.29 7.04 -25.43
N ARG A 108 34.97 7.00 -24.13
CA ARG A 108 34.39 8.15 -23.39
C ARG A 108 35.44 9.12 -22.82
N SER A 109 36.69 8.69 -22.65
CA SER A 109 37.80 9.52 -22.20
C SER A 109 39.10 9.12 -22.91
N SER A 110 40.10 10.01 -22.92
CA SER A 110 41.46 9.72 -23.43
C SER A 110 42.22 8.63 -22.65
N THR A 111 41.67 8.20 -21.52
CA THR A 111 42.17 7.11 -20.65
C THR A 111 41.48 5.77 -20.89
N ASP A 112 40.34 5.75 -21.60
CA ASP A 112 39.57 4.55 -21.93
C ASP A 112 40.16 3.93 -23.20
N GLY A 113 40.70 2.72 -23.11
CA GLY A 113 41.32 2.04 -24.25
C GLY A 113 40.34 1.80 -25.42
N ARG A 114 40.85 1.29 -26.55
CA ARG A 114 39.99 0.90 -27.68
C ARG A 114 38.98 -0.18 -27.26
N ILE A 115 37.71 0.08 -27.51
CA ILE A 115 36.62 -0.85 -27.18
C ILE A 115 36.52 -1.91 -28.27
N ARG A 116 36.77 -3.16 -27.88
CA ARG A 116 36.64 -4.37 -28.69
C ARG A 116 35.22 -4.90 -28.69
N SER A 117 34.59 -5.03 -27.53
CA SER A 117 33.35 -5.82 -27.37
C SER A 117 32.24 -5.01 -26.69
N ILE A 118 31.08 -4.94 -27.33
CA ILE A 118 29.90 -4.21 -26.85
C ILE A 118 28.71 -5.15 -26.83
N MET A 119 27.95 -5.15 -25.75
CA MET A 119 26.68 -5.87 -25.66
C MET A 119 25.50 -4.91 -25.62
N MET A 120 24.63 -4.99 -26.62
CA MET A 120 23.33 -4.34 -26.64
C MET A 120 22.27 -5.29 -26.05
N ARG A 121 21.80 -5.00 -24.83
CA ARG A 121 20.79 -5.79 -24.13
C ARG A 121 19.45 -5.05 -24.04
N GLY A 122 18.37 -5.79 -23.90
CA GLY A 122 17.04 -5.22 -23.70
C GLY A 122 15.97 -6.30 -23.68
N ILE A 123 14.76 -5.96 -23.25
CA ILE A 123 13.60 -6.87 -23.22
C ILE A 123 13.29 -7.46 -24.60
N SER A 124 12.62 -8.61 -24.67
CA SER A 124 12.20 -9.11 -25.97
C SER A 124 11.29 -8.10 -26.68
N GLY A 125 11.46 -7.92 -27.99
CA GLY A 125 10.61 -7.04 -28.78
C GLY A 125 10.95 -5.55 -28.76
N CYS A 126 11.89 -5.07 -27.92
CA CYS A 126 12.22 -3.64 -27.85
C CYS A 126 12.93 -3.06 -29.09
N GLY A 127 13.14 -3.85 -30.15
CA GLY A 127 13.69 -3.36 -31.41
C GLY A 127 15.21 -3.52 -31.59
N LYS A 128 15.92 -4.35 -30.82
CA LYS A 128 17.37 -4.61 -30.98
C LYS A 128 17.80 -4.99 -32.40
N THR A 129 17.10 -5.94 -33.01
CA THR A 129 17.37 -6.35 -34.39
C THR A 129 17.02 -5.23 -35.37
N THR A 130 15.96 -4.45 -35.13
CA THR A 130 15.61 -3.27 -35.93
C THR A 130 16.73 -2.23 -35.87
N ALA A 131 17.28 -2.03 -34.67
CA ALA A 131 18.45 -1.20 -34.42
C ALA A 131 19.68 -1.66 -35.24
N VAL A 132 20.05 -2.94 -35.15
CA VAL A 132 21.16 -3.50 -35.97
C VAL A 132 20.91 -3.33 -37.47
N ARG A 133 19.69 -3.60 -37.94
CA ARG A 133 19.34 -3.43 -39.37
C ARG A 133 19.49 -1.98 -39.82
N LYS A 134 19.03 -1.02 -39.00
CA LYS A 134 19.21 0.41 -39.28
C LYS A 134 20.69 0.78 -39.35
N PHE A 135 21.51 0.34 -38.39
CA PHE A 135 22.95 0.57 -38.41
C PHE A 135 23.63 0.04 -39.67
N VAL A 136 23.35 -1.22 -40.03
CA VAL A 136 23.94 -1.85 -41.21
C VAL A 136 23.50 -1.15 -42.49
N SER A 137 22.23 -0.76 -42.58
CA SER A 137 21.71 0.03 -43.70
C SER A 137 22.38 1.40 -43.80
N ASP A 138 22.52 2.12 -42.69
CA ASP A 138 23.15 3.44 -42.66
C ASP A 138 24.64 3.37 -43.02
N TRP A 139 25.37 2.37 -42.53
CA TRP A 139 26.76 2.13 -42.93
C TRP A 139 26.87 1.76 -44.42
N ALA A 140 25.97 0.91 -44.91
CA ALA A 140 25.95 0.50 -46.31
C ALA A 140 25.69 1.69 -47.24
N HIS A 141 24.80 2.61 -46.86
CA HIS A 141 24.50 3.85 -47.61
C HIS A 141 25.56 4.96 -47.46
N GLY A 142 26.60 4.76 -46.65
CA GLY A 142 27.63 5.77 -46.44
C GLY A 142 27.29 6.82 -45.37
N ARG A 143 26.19 6.65 -44.62
CA ARG A 143 25.67 7.64 -43.66
C ARG A 143 26.41 7.65 -42.31
N THR A 144 26.95 6.51 -41.87
CA THR A 144 27.62 6.40 -40.55
C THR A 144 28.85 5.48 -40.55
N HIS A 145 29.74 5.62 -39.55
CA HIS A 145 30.91 4.77 -39.25
C HIS A 145 31.80 4.34 -40.44
N GLN A 146 32.06 5.25 -41.38
CA GLN A 146 32.86 4.94 -42.57
C GLN A 146 34.35 4.70 -42.30
N HIS A 147 34.83 4.90 -41.07
CA HIS A 147 36.17 4.50 -40.63
C HIS A 147 36.34 2.98 -40.47
N ILE A 148 35.24 2.22 -40.50
CA ILE A 148 35.24 0.76 -40.51
C ILE A 148 35.31 0.29 -41.96
N ASP A 149 36.25 -0.58 -42.26
CA ASP A 149 36.46 -1.12 -43.61
C ASP A 149 35.42 -2.17 -43.95
N PHE A 150 35.14 -3.10 -43.01
CA PHE A 150 34.21 -4.20 -43.22
C PHE A 150 33.24 -4.38 -42.04
N VAL A 151 31.94 -4.49 -42.35
CA VAL A 151 30.88 -4.81 -41.37
C VAL A 151 30.25 -6.14 -41.74
N PHE A 152 30.39 -7.14 -40.88
CA PHE A 152 29.84 -8.49 -41.07
C PHE A 152 28.68 -8.73 -40.08
N PRO A 153 27.42 -8.53 -40.50
CA PRO A 153 26.26 -8.90 -39.71
C PRO A 153 26.04 -10.41 -39.74
N LEU A 154 26.30 -11.05 -38.60
CA LEU A 154 26.10 -12.47 -38.35
C LEU A 154 24.86 -12.66 -37.49
N HIS A 155 23.77 -13.12 -38.10
CA HIS A 155 22.61 -13.56 -37.34
C HIS A 155 22.91 -14.93 -36.72
N LEU A 156 22.98 -14.99 -35.39
CA LEU A 156 23.44 -16.20 -34.69
C LEU A 156 22.49 -17.40 -34.91
N CYS A 157 21.22 -17.14 -35.24
CA CYS A 157 20.29 -18.18 -35.63
C CYS A 157 20.71 -18.91 -36.92
N GLU A 158 21.34 -18.22 -37.87
CA GLU A 158 21.81 -18.79 -39.16
C GLU A 158 22.99 -19.74 -38.94
N LEU A 159 23.84 -19.42 -37.98
CA LEU A 159 25.00 -20.23 -37.62
C LEU A 159 24.61 -21.57 -36.97
N ASN A 160 23.37 -21.72 -36.47
CA ASN A 160 22.88 -23.00 -35.97
C ASN A 160 22.87 -24.08 -37.06
N ILE A 161 22.66 -23.70 -38.33
CA ILE A 161 22.64 -24.63 -39.48
C ILE A 161 24.03 -25.22 -39.73
N LEU A 162 25.07 -24.41 -39.48
CA LEU A 162 26.47 -24.72 -39.73
C LEU A 162 27.17 -25.40 -38.55
N HIS A 163 26.50 -25.58 -37.41
CA HIS A 163 27.11 -26.09 -36.18
C HIS A 163 27.87 -27.40 -36.35
N ASP A 164 27.34 -28.33 -37.15
CA ASP A 164 27.93 -29.67 -37.35
C ASP A 164 29.12 -29.66 -38.32
N LYS A 165 29.34 -28.56 -39.04
CA LYS A 165 30.44 -28.40 -39.99
C LYS A 165 31.64 -27.76 -39.29
N LYS A 166 32.84 -28.24 -39.60
CA LYS A 166 34.09 -27.59 -39.22
C LYS A 166 34.58 -26.80 -40.42
N LEU A 167 34.47 -25.48 -40.34
CA LEU A 167 34.88 -24.56 -41.39
C LEU A 167 35.79 -23.50 -40.78
N SER A 168 36.69 -22.94 -41.58
CA SER A 168 37.54 -21.81 -41.19
C SER A 168 36.72 -20.52 -41.10
N LEU A 169 37.25 -19.45 -40.50
CA LEU A 169 36.53 -18.16 -40.45
C LEU A 169 36.25 -17.65 -41.86
N ILE A 170 37.21 -17.82 -42.77
CA ILE A 170 37.10 -17.35 -44.16
C ILE A 170 36.06 -18.16 -44.91
N GLU A 171 36.04 -19.48 -44.74
CA GLU A 171 35.00 -20.33 -45.34
C GLU A 171 33.60 -19.97 -44.81
N HIS A 172 33.45 -19.64 -43.52
CA HIS A 172 32.18 -19.16 -43.00
C HIS A 172 31.77 -17.82 -43.63
N LEU A 173 32.70 -16.90 -43.80
CA LEU A 173 32.42 -15.59 -44.39
C LEU A 173 32.16 -15.67 -45.89
N ASP A 174 32.86 -16.52 -46.63
CA ASP A 174 32.62 -16.71 -48.07
C ASP A 174 31.27 -17.39 -48.34
N LEU A 175 30.82 -18.30 -47.46
CA LEU A 175 29.47 -18.87 -47.53
C LEU A 175 28.38 -17.82 -47.27
N LEU A 176 28.61 -16.90 -46.35
CA LEU A 176 27.63 -15.87 -45.98
C LEU A 176 27.71 -14.64 -46.88
N PHE A 177 28.87 -14.35 -47.46
CA PHE A 177 29.17 -13.17 -48.25
C PHE A 177 30.08 -13.57 -49.43
N PRO A 178 29.51 -14.20 -50.48
CA PRO A 178 30.30 -14.77 -51.57
C PRO A 178 31.09 -13.71 -52.33
N LYS A 179 32.31 -14.06 -52.77
CA LYS A 179 33.21 -13.24 -53.62
C LYS A 179 33.92 -12.09 -52.92
N LEU A 180 33.99 -12.07 -51.59
CA LEU A 180 34.47 -10.90 -50.85
C LEU A 180 35.85 -11.03 -50.18
N LEU A 181 36.49 -12.21 -50.08
CA LEU A 181 37.62 -12.38 -49.18
C LEU A 181 38.80 -13.20 -49.73
N LYS A 182 40.00 -12.60 -49.68
CA LYS A 182 41.28 -13.31 -49.59
C LYS A 182 41.76 -13.26 -48.13
N PRO A 183 42.49 -14.27 -47.61
CA PRO A 183 42.96 -14.27 -46.22
C PRO A 183 43.81 -13.05 -45.85
N GLU A 184 44.65 -12.61 -46.78
CA GLU A 184 45.63 -11.53 -46.61
C GLU A 184 44.97 -10.15 -46.46
N THR A 185 43.75 -9.94 -46.96
CA THR A 185 43.06 -8.65 -46.90
C THR A 185 42.33 -8.40 -45.58
N LEU A 186 42.20 -9.41 -44.72
CA LEU A 186 41.60 -9.28 -43.38
C LEU A 186 42.61 -8.84 -42.32
N GLU A 187 43.89 -9.10 -42.54
CA GLU A 187 44.96 -8.70 -41.63
C GLU A 187 45.28 -7.20 -41.80
N GLY A 188 44.99 -6.41 -40.76
CA GLY A 188 45.24 -4.96 -40.74
C GLY A 188 44.02 -4.07 -41.01
N SER A 189 42.90 -4.63 -41.47
CA SER A 189 41.64 -3.89 -41.67
C SER A 189 40.87 -3.62 -40.37
N GLN A 190 40.06 -2.56 -40.38
CA GLN A 190 39.11 -2.26 -39.31
C GLN A 190 37.80 -3.01 -39.56
N ILE A 191 37.58 -4.09 -38.79
CA ILE A 191 36.45 -5.01 -38.97
C ILE A 191 35.48 -4.89 -37.80
N LEU A 192 34.18 -4.87 -38.08
CA LEU A 192 33.11 -5.00 -37.09
C LEU A 192 32.28 -6.25 -37.37
N PHE A 193 32.27 -7.19 -36.42
CA PHE A 193 31.33 -8.31 -36.40
C PHE A 193 30.11 -7.93 -35.57
N ILE A 194 28.91 -8.06 -36.14
CA ILE A 194 27.66 -7.87 -35.40
C ILE A 194 27.03 -9.23 -35.18
N TRP A 195 26.90 -9.65 -33.93
CA TRP A 195 26.26 -10.90 -33.55
C TRP A 195 24.84 -10.60 -33.10
N ASP A 196 23.89 -10.77 -34.02
CA ASP A 196 22.49 -10.49 -33.74
C ASP A 196 21.78 -11.74 -33.24
N GLY A 197 21.21 -11.66 -32.03
CA GLY A 197 20.35 -12.68 -31.43
C GLY A 197 21.08 -13.73 -30.60
N LEU A 198 21.81 -13.35 -29.55
CA LEU A 198 22.53 -14.29 -28.67
C LEU A 198 21.64 -15.40 -28.09
N GLY A 199 20.42 -15.07 -27.67
CA GLY A 199 19.43 -16.03 -27.17
C GLY A 199 18.88 -16.99 -28.22
N GLU A 200 19.18 -16.79 -29.50
CA GLU A 200 18.73 -17.65 -30.61
C GLU A 200 19.79 -18.68 -31.01
N PHE A 201 20.99 -18.60 -30.43
CA PHE A 201 22.04 -19.59 -30.62
C PHE A 201 21.78 -20.81 -29.74
N ARG A 202 21.56 -21.98 -30.35
CA ARG A 202 21.09 -23.18 -29.64
C ARG A 202 22.18 -23.93 -28.86
N PHE A 203 23.45 -23.57 -29.05
CA PHE A 203 24.59 -24.34 -28.54
C PHE A 203 25.37 -23.58 -27.46
N THR A 204 25.86 -24.30 -26.46
CA THR A 204 26.58 -23.67 -25.33
C THR A 204 27.98 -23.21 -25.72
N LEU A 205 28.29 -21.93 -25.50
CA LEU A 205 29.63 -21.37 -25.66
C LEU A 205 30.54 -21.77 -24.49
N LYS A 206 31.58 -22.57 -24.76
CA LYS A 206 32.45 -23.16 -23.72
C LYS A 206 33.74 -22.34 -23.50
N PHE A 207 33.67 -21.19 -22.84
CA PHE A 207 34.82 -20.29 -22.67
C PHE A 207 36.06 -20.92 -22.01
N LYS A 208 35.89 -21.82 -21.02
CA LYS A 208 37.02 -22.45 -20.30
C LYS A 208 37.66 -23.65 -21.01
N ARG A 209 36.93 -24.33 -21.91
CA ARG A 209 37.37 -25.61 -22.54
C ARG A 209 37.62 -25.49 -24.06
N THR A 210 37.56 -24.28 -24.61
CA THR A 210 37.75 -24.05 -26.05
C THR A 210 39.23 -24.00 -26.40
N LYS A 211 39.62 -24.70 -27.48
CA LYS A 211 40.99 -24.67 -28.02
C LYS A 211 41.30 -23.28 -28.59
N THR A 212 42.50 -22.76 -28.31
CA THR A 212 42.99 -21.51 -28.88
C THR A 212 43.16 -21.65 -30.39
N CYS A 213 42.53 -20.77 -31.16
CA CYS A 213 42.69 -20.66 -32.60
C CYS A 213 43.08 -19.23 -32.94
N THR A 214 44.22 -19.05 -33.60
CA THR A 214 44.76 -17.74 -33.99
C THR A 214 44.73 -17.51 -35.50
N ASP A 215 44.64 -18.58 -36.28
CA ASP A 215 44.72 -18.55 -37.73
C ASP A 215 43.31 -18.56 -38.37
N PRO A 216 42.95 -17.56 -39.21
CA PRO A 216 41.64 -17.47 -39.84
C PRO A 216 41.36 -18.57 -40.88
N VAL A 217 42.36 -19.29 -41.40
CA VAL A 217 42.16 -20.41 -42.34
C VAL A 217 42.02 -21.77 -41.66
N THR A 218 42.24 -21.88 -40.35
CA THR A 218 42.14 -23.16 -39.64
C THR A 218 40.67 -23.58 -39.40
N PRO A 219 40.22 -24.78 -39.82
CA PRO A 219 38.85 -25.23 -39.62
C PRO A 219 38.52 -25.51 -38.15
N VAL A 220 37.48 -24.85 -37.64
CA VAL A 220 37.01 -25.00 -36.25
C VAL A 220 35.49 -25.11 -36.20
N SER A 221 34.93 -25.51 -35.06
CA SER A 221 33.47 -25.42 -34.88
C SER A 221 33.03 -23.97 -34.71
N VAL A 222 31.79 -23.67 -35.07
CA VAL A 222 31.18 -22.34 -34.91
C VAL A 222 31.38 -21.79 -33.48
N GLY A 223 31.05 -22.59 -32.45
CA GLY A 223 31.22 -22.15 -31.06
C GLY A 223 32.68 -21.86 -30.68
N CYS A 224 33.63 -22.60 -31.26
CA CYS A 224 35.07 -22.36 -31.06
C CYS A 224 35.52 -21.08 -31.77
N MET A 225 35.03 -20.82 -32.99
CA MET A 225 35.28 -19.59 -33.75
C MET A 225 34.79 -18.35 -32.97
N LEU A 226 33.54 -18.36 -32.52
CA LEU A 226 32.94 -17.25 -31.76
C LEU A 226 33.74 -16.96 -30.48
N VAL A 227 34.04 -17.99 -29.67
CA VAL A 227 34.83 -17.79 -28.43
C VAL A 227 36.22 -17.21 -28.72
N ASN A 228 36.91 -17.66 -29.78
CA ASN A 228 38.24 -17.13 -30.12
C ASN A 228 38.19 -15.70 -30.70
N LEU A 229 37.12 -15.32 -31.41
CA LEU A 229 36.86 -13.94 -31.80
C LEU A 229 36.64 -13.07 -30.56
N LEU A 230 35.80 -13.47 -29.61
CA LEU A 230 35.57 -12.69 -28.38
C LEU A 230 36.85 -12.55 -27.54
N LYS A 231 37.62 -13.63 -27.37
CA LYS A 231 38.89 -13.60 -26.61
C LYS A 231 39.98 -12.75 -27.26
N GLY A 232 39.83 -12.39 -28.54
CA GLY A 232 40.87 -11.68 -29.27
C GLY A 232 42.02 -12.56 -29.77
N ASN A 233 41.87 -13.89 -29.71
CA ASN A 233 42.82 -14.82 -30.31
C ASN A 233 42.74 -14.78 -31.84
N LEU A 234 41.52 -14.64 -32.37
CA LEU A 234 41.23 -14.53 -33.79
C LEU A 234 40.88 -13.08 -34.13
N LEU A 235 41.60 -12.48 -35.09
CA LEU A 235 41.47 -11.06 -35.47
C LEU A 235 41.47 -10.08 -34.26
N PRO A 236 42.64 -9.84 -33.63
CA PRO A 236 42.77 -9.00 -32.43
C PRO A 236 42.37 -7.52 -32.62
N SER A 237 42.31 -7.03 -33.86
CA SER A 237 41.84 -5.68 -34.19
C SER A 237 40.32 -5.56 -34.38
N ALA A 238 39.60 -6.68 -34.55
CA ALA A 238 38.17 -6.66 -34.84
C ALA A 238 37.31 -6.20 -33.65
N GLN A 239 36.28 -5.41 -33.92
CA GLN A 239 35.25 -5.04 -32.96
C GLN A 239 34.06 -6.00 -33.04
N ILE A 240 33.35 -6.19 -31.93
CA ILE A 240 32.24 -7.13 -31.80
C ILE A 240 31.07 -6.43 -31.11
N LEU A 241 29.92 -6.37 -31.77
CA LEU A 241 28.66 -5.89 -31.22
C LEU A 241 27.70 -7.09 -31.07
N VAL A 242 27.29 -7.41 -29.85
CA VAL A 242 26.39 -8.53 -29.56
C VAL A 242 25.03 -8.01 -29.15
N THR A 243 23.94 -8.46 -29.78
CA THR A 243 22.58 -8.21 -29.28
C THR A 243 22.10 -9.38 -28.43
N SER A 244 21.54 -9.10 -27.26
CA SER A 244 21.05 -10.13 -26.34
C SER A 244 19.78 -9.71 -25.63
N ARG A 245 19.01 -10.70 -25.15
CA ARG A 245 17.94 -10.46 -24.16
C ARG A 245 18.57 -10.33 -22.79
N LEU A 246 17.82 -9.77 -21.85
CA LEU A 246 18.28 -9.63 -20.47
C LEU A 246 18.65 -10.98 -19.85
N LYS A 247 17.80 -12.01 -20.04
CA LYS A 247 18.04 -13.37 -19.55
C LYS A 247 19.22 -14.08 -20.22
N ASP A 248 19.51 -13.75 -21.47
CA ASP A 248 20.53 -14.42 -22.28
C ASP A 248 21.89 -13.70 -22.22
N ALA A 249 21.96 -12.50 -21.62
CA ALA A 249 23.18 -11.71 -21.48
C ALA A 249 24.28 -12.46 -20.71
N GLY A 250 23.90 -13.28 -19.72
CA GLY A 250 24.82 -14.09 -18.92
C GLY A 250 25.45 -15.27 -19.66
N LEU A 251 25.04 -15.56 -20.91
CA LEU A 251 25.68 -16.62 -21.73
C LEU A 251 27.12 -16.27 -22.10
N ILE A 252 27.48 -14.98 -22.09
CA ILE A 252 28.86 -14.50 -22.27
C ILE A 252 29.34 -13.96 -20.91
N PRO A 253 30.47 -14.46 -20.38
CA PRO A 253 31.00 -13.95 -19.12
C PRO A 253 31.35 -12.45 -19.18
N PRO A 254 31.12 -11.67 -18.10
CA PRO A 254 31.37 -10.22 -18.04
C PRO A 254 32.79 -9.83 -18.46
N GLU A 255 33.77 -10.67 -18.13
CA GLU A 255 35.20 -10.45 -18.45
C GLU A 255 35.48 -10.28 -19.95
N TYR A 256 34.58 -10.73 -20.85
CA TYR A 256 34.71 -10.59 -22.31
C TYR A 256 33.85 -9.46 -22.90
N ILE A 257 33.15 -8.67 -22.08
CA ILE A 257 32.32 -7.54 -22.51
C ILE A 257 32.80 -6.26 -21.84
N GLN A 258 33.32 -5.34 -22.64
CA GLN A 258 33.87 -4.06 -22.18
C GLN A 258 32.81 -2.96 -22.01
N ARG A 259 31.71 -3.02 -22.77
CA ARG A 259 30.62 -2.04 -22.69
C ARG A 259 29.25 -2.72 -22.81
N VAL A 260 28.31 -2.31 -21.98
CA VAL A 260 26.91 -2.75 -22.02
C VAL A 260 26.00 -1.56 -22.29
N VAL A 261 25.13 -1.70 -23.29
CA VAL A 261 24.15 -0.71 -23.72
C VAL A 261 22.77 -1.30 -23.58
N GLU A 262 21.85 -0.56 -22.96
CA GLU A 262 20.46 -0.96 -22.75
C GLU A 262 19.52 -0.26 -23.73
N LEU A 263 18.63 -1.05 -24.32
CA LEU A 263 17.57 -0.60 -25.23
C LEU A 263 16.21 -0.84 -24.57
N HIS A 264 15.52 0.24 -24.18
CA HIS A 264 14.24 0.18 -23.44
C HIS A 264 12.99 0.19 -24.34
N GLY A 265 13.13 0.44 -25.65
CA GLY A 265 12.01 0.50 -26.59
C GLY A 265 11.57 1.92 -26.90
N LEU A 266 10.26 2.12 -27.11
CA LEU A 266 9.65 3.42 -27.39
C LEU A 266 9.53 4.25 -26.11
N ASP A 267 9.89 5.54 -26.19
CA ASP A 267 9.61 6.51 -25.13
C ASP A 267 8.15 7.01 -25.17
N ASP A 268 7.76 7.81 -24.16
CA ASP A 268 6.39 8.26 -23.97
C ASP A 268 5.80 9.08 -25.13
N LEU A 269 6.65 9.72 -25.96
CA LEU A 269 6.20 10.47 -27.13
C LEU A 269 6.11 9.55 -28.36
N GLN A 270 7.10 8.66 -28.52
CA GLN A 270 7.26 7.80 -29.69
C GLN A 270 6.14 6.77 -29.85
N TRP A 271 5.64 6.16 -28.77
CA TRP A 271 4.57 5.17 -28.90
C TRP A 271 3.24 5.83 -29.30
N GLU A 272 2.99 7.06 -28.85
CA GLU A 272 1.80 7.81 -29.26
C GLU A 272 1.88 8.21 -30.73
N GLU A 273 3.05 8.67 -31.18
CA GLU A 273 3.31 8.97 -32.60
C GLU A 273 3.16 7.73 -33.47
N LEU A 274 3.65 6.58 -33.02
CA LEU A 274 3.48 5.31 -33.75
C LEU A 274 2.00 4.98 -33.94
N ILE A 275 1.18 5.04 -32.88
CA ILE A 275 -0.27 4.81 -32.99
C ILE A 275 -0.93 5.86 -33.91
N ARG A 276 -0.56 7.14 -33.80
CA ARG A 276 -1.08 8.20 -34.69
C ARG A 276 -0.68 8.00 -36.15
N SER A 277 0.49 7.41 -36.41
CA SER A 277 1.00 7.15 -37.76
C SER A 277 0.36 5.92 -38.40
N GLU A 278 -0.04 4.93 -37.60
CA GLU A 278 -0.60 3.67 -38.09
C GLU A 278 -2.13 3.70 -38.22
N VAL A 279 -2.82 4.47 -37.38
CA VAL A 279 -4.28 4.61 -37.42
C VAL A 279 -4.69 5.69 -38.43
N ARG A 280 -5.62 5.36 -39.32
CA ARG A 280 -6.07 6.28 -40.39
C ARG A 280 -6.83 7.50 -39.86
N ASP A 281 -7.73 7.30 -38.89
CA ASP A 281 -8.52 8.38 -38.28
C ASP A 281 -7.86 8.88 -36.99
N GLN A 282 -7.49 10.17 -36.96
CA GLN A 282 -6.82 10.80 -35.83
C GLN A 282 -7.69 10.89 -34.56
N ASN A 283 -9.02 10.93 -34.70
CA ASN A 283 -9.92 10.89 -33.55
C ASN A 283 -9.92 9.49 -32.91
N VAL A 284 -9.88 8.44 -33.76
CA VAL A 284 -9.76 7.05 -33.30
C VAL A 284 -8.38 6.81 -32.67
N ALA A 285 -7.31 7.36 -33.25
CA ALA A 285 -5.97 7.32 -32.68
C ALA A 285 -5.92 7.96 -31.28
N ALA A 286 -6.53 9.13 -31.10
CA ALA A 286 -6.61 9.80 -29.80
C ALA A 286 -7.37 8.96 -28.76
N ARG A 287 -8.50 8.35 -29.15
CA ARG A 287 -9.25 7.43 -28.27
C ARG A 287 -8.44 6.18 -27.93
N ALA A 288 -7.70 5.62 -28.90
CA ALA A 288 -6.84 4.46 -28.69
C ALA A 288 -5.72 4.75 -27.68
N ILE A 289 -5.07 5.92 -27.80
CA ILE A 289 -4.05 6.38 -26.84
C ILE A 289 -4.64 6.52 -25.44
N VAL A 290 -5.82 7.13 -25.30
CA VAL A 290 -6.50 7.26 -24.01
C VAL A 290 -6.84 5.89 -23.41
N HIS A 291 -7.31 4.95 -24.23
CA HIS A 291 -7.63 3.59 -23.80
C HIS A 291 -6.40 2.79 -23.34
N VAL A 292 -5.29 2.88 -24.09
CA VAL A 292 -4.02 2.25 -23.68
C VAL A 292 -3.50 2.87 -22.38
N LYS A 293 -3.71 4.18 -22.15
CA LYS A 293 -3.35 4.85 -20.88
C LYS A 293 -4.26 4.48 -19.72
N SER A 294 -5.54 4.17 -19.96
CA SER A 294 -6.50 3.84 -18.90
C SER A 294 -6.35 2.39 -18.40
N SER A 295 -5.81 1.47 -19.20
CA SER A 295 -5.50 0.11 -18.76
C SER A 295 -4.03 -0.05 -18.37
N ARG A 296 -3.76 -0.46 -17.12
CA ARG A 296 -2.42 -0.75 -16.62
C ARG A 296 -1.71 -1.83 -17.44
N SER A 297 -2.40 -2.94 -17.73
CA SER A 297 -1.82 -4.08 -18.46
C SER A 297 -1.40 -3.71 -19.88
N LEU A 298 -2.18 -2.84 -20.53
CA LEU A 298 -1.85 -2.34 -21.87
C LEU A 298 -0.75 -1.26 -21.82
N TYR A 299 -0.82 -0.36 -20.84
CA TYR A 299 0.15 0.74 -20.69
C TYR A 299 1.58 0.25 -20.45
N ILE A 300 1.75 -0.88 -19.76
CA ILE A 300 3.07 -1.51 -19.54
C ILE A 300 3.69 -1.96 -20.87
N MET A 301 2.88 -2.41 -21.82
CA MET A 301 3.35 -2.96 -23.10
C MET A 301 3.67 -1.88 -24.15
N ARG A 302 3.39 -0.60 -23.86
CA ARG A 302 3.50 0.53 -24.82
C ARG A 302 4.90 0.74 -25.40
N SER A 303 5.93 0.34 -24.67
CA SER A 303 7.32 0.49 -25.13
C SER A 303 7.70 -0.51 -26.23
N LEU A 304 6.84 -1.49 -26.52
CA LEU A 304 7.04 -2.49 -27.56
C LEU A 304 6.37 -2.08 -28.87
N PRO A 305 7.14 -1.83 -29.96
CA PRO A 305 6.58 -1.41 -31.25
C PRO A 305 5.54 -2.39 -31.82
N PHE A 306 5.77 -3.70 -31.67
CA PHE A 306 4.81 -4.72 -32.12
C PHE A 306 3.48 -4.63 -31.36
N PHE A 307 3.51 -4.28 -30.08
CA PHE A 307 2.29 -4.11 -29.30
C PHE A 307 1.52 -2.88 -29.77
N CYS A 308 2.18 -1.76 -30.03
CA CYS A 308 1.54 -0.58 -30.62
C CYS A 308 0.86 -0.91 -31.95
N GLN A 309 1.54 -1.65 -32.84
CA GLN A 309 0.96 -2.16 -34.10
C GLN A 309 -0.32 -2.97 -33.93
N MET A 310 -0.26 -3.89 -32.97
CA MET A 310 -1.40 -4.73 -32.63
C MET A 310 -2.54 -3.87 -32.06
N ALA A 311 -2.24 -2.99 -31.10
CA ALA A 311 -3.22 -2.10 -30.47
C ALA A 311 -3.85 -1.13 -31.48
N SER A 312 -3.07 -0.54 -32.39
CA SER A 312 -3.55 0.28 -33.51
C SER A 312 -4.56 -0.51 -34.34
N THR A 313 -4.22 -1.74 -34.74
CA THR A 313 -5.10 -2.59 -35.55
C THR A 313 -6.41 -2.94 -34.83
N VAL A 314 -6.33 -3.32 -33.56
CA VAL A 314 -7.49 -3.76 -32.77
C VAL A 314 -8.40 -2.58 -32.44
N LEU A 315 -7.83 -1.50 -31.91
CA LEU A 315 -8.59 -0.34 -31.46
C LEU A 315 -9.14 0.47 -32.64
N GLU A 316 -8.45 0.51 -33.79
CA GLU A 316 -9.02 1.09 -35.01
C GLU A 316 -10.27 0.33 -35.45
N GLU A 317 -10.22 -1.00 -35.51
CA GLU A 317 -11.38 -1.82 -35.92
C GLU A 317 -12.55 -1.69 -34.93
N LEU A 318 -12.28 -1.71 -33.62
CA LEU A 318 -13.32 -1.63 -32.59
C LEU A 318 -13.96 -0.24 -32.52
N PHE A 319 -13.17 0.83 -32.58
CA PHE A 319 -13.68 2.20 -32.48
C PHE A 319 -14.29 2.72 -33.78
N SER A 320 -13.90 2.18 -34.94
CA SER A 320 -14.47 2.58 -36.24
C SER A 320 -15.80 1.89 -36.56
N ASN A 321 -16.03 0.66 -36.08
CA ASN A 321 -17.20 -0.13 -36.48
C ASN A 321 -18.45 0.02 -35.58
N CYS A 322 -18.48 0.98 -34.64
CA CYS A 322 -19.60 1.21 -33.70
C CYS A 322 -20.20 -0.08 -33.10
N CYS A 323 -19.37 -1.09 -32.84
CA CYS A 323 -19.84 -2.35 -32.27
C CYS A 323 -20.03 -2.14 -30.76
N ASN A 324 -21.15 -2.62 -30.19
CA ASN A 324 -21.42 -2.64 -28.73
C ASN A 324 -20.48 -3.61 -27.96
N THR A 325 -19.33 -3.97 -28.52
CA THR A 325 -18.30 -4.78 -27.86
C THR A 325 -17.39 -3.87 -27.06
N ASP A 326 -17.28 -4.15 -25.76
CA ASP A 326 -16.37 -3.44 -24.86
C ASP A 326 -14.91 -3.56 -25.37
N PRO A 327 -14.12 -2.48 -25.27
CA PRO A 327 -12.74 -2.51 -25.72
C PRO A 327 -11.89 -3.38 -24.77
N PRO A 328 -10.88 -4.10 -25.30
CA PRO A 328 -10.09 -5.05 -24.51
C PRO A 328 -9.37 -4.34 -23.36
N LEU A 329 -9.53 -4.85 -22.13
CA LEU A 329 -8.90 -4.27 -20.93
C LEU A 329 -7.62 -5.01 -20.53
N THR A 330 -7.53 -6.30 -20.86
CA THR A 330 -6.44 -7.20 -20.49
C THR A 330 -5.51 -7.49 -21.68
N LEU A 331 -4.31 -8.01 -21.41
CA LEU A 331 -3.37 -8.35 -22.48
C LEU A 331 -3.90 -9.54 -23.30
N THR A 332 -4.52 -10.52 -22.64
CA THR A 332 -5.10 -11.68 -23.32
C THR A 332 -6.26 -11.29 -24.23
N GLU A 333 -7.12 -10.34 -23.80
CA GLU A 333 -8.18 -9.83 -24.66
C GLU A 333 -7.61 -9.11 -25.88
N MET A 334 -6.56 -8.29 -25.73
CA MET A 334 -5.94 -7.58 -26.85
C MET A 334 -5.43 -8.57 -27.92
N PHE A 335 -4.73 -9.63 -27.52
CA PHE A 335 -4.27 -10.69 -28.43
C PHE A 335 -5.43 -11.50 -29.02
N THR A 336 -6.48 -11.76 -28.25
CA THR A 336 -7.68 -12.47 -28.71
C THR A 336 -8.41 -11.68 -29.78
N HIS A 337 -8.68 -10.38 -29.56
CA HIS A 337 -9.27 -9.51 -30.56
C HIS A 337 -8.39 -9.40 -31.81
N PHE A 338 -7.08 -9.28 -31.64
CA PHE A 338 -6.15 -9.26 -32.78
C PHE A 338 -6.24 -10.55 -33.61
N LEU A 339 -6.24 -11.72 -32.96
CA LEU A 339 -6.42 -13.01 -33.63
C LEU A 339 -7.73 -13.06 -34.42
N LEU A 340 -8.84 -12.67 -33.80
CA LEU A 340 -10.16 -12.69 -34.43
C LEU A 340 -10.24 -11.77 -35.66
N ILE A 341 -9.64 -10.58 -35.58
CA ILE A 341 -9.57 -9.64 -36.72
C ILE A 341 -8.74 -10.23 -37.86
N GLN A 342 -7.59 -10.85 -37.57
CA GLN A 342 -6.78 -11.50 -38.61
C GLN A 342 -7.50 -12.69 -39.23
N MET A 343 -8.21 -13.49 -38.43
CA MET A 343 -9.02 -14.61 -38.94
C MET A 343 -10.14 -14.14 -39.85
N LYS A 344 -10.86 -13.06 -39.48
CA LYS A 344 -11.88 -12.44 -40.32
C LYS A 344 -11.31 -11.99 -41.67
N ARG A 345 -10.21 -11.25 -41.65
CA ARG A 345 -9.50 -10.78 -42.86
C ARG A 345 -8.97 -11.92 -43.72
N HIS A 346 -8.59 -13.06 -43.13
CA HIS A 346 -8.12 -14.24 -43.86
C HIS A 346 -9.27 -14.99 -44.53
N VAL A 347 -10.41 -15.15 -43.84
CA VAL A 347 -11.62 -15.79 -44.39
C VAL A 347 -12.13 -15.02 -45.61
N GLU A 348 -12.13 -13.68 -45.54
CA GLU A 348 -12.49 -12.80 -46.66
C GLU A 348 -11.56 -12.98 -47.89
N LYS A 349 -10.32 -13.44 -47.69
CA LYS A 349 -9.32 -13.59 -48.76
C LYS A 349 -9.19 -15.02 -49.33
N SER A 350 -9.33 -16.06 -48.50
CA SER A 350 -8.91 -17.42 -48.86
C SER A 350 -10.04 -18.47 -48.90
N ALA A 351 -11.26 -18.14 -48.47
CA ALA A 351 -12.43 -19.04 -48.41
C ALA A 351 -12.23 -20.40 -47.66
N LYS A 352 -11.10 -20.57 -46.94
CA LYS A 352 -10.73 -21.79 -46.19
C LYS A 352 -11.05 -21.66 -44.70
N SER A 353 -11.15 -22.81 -44.03
CA SER A 353 -11.32 -22.91 -42.57
C SER A 353 -10.09 -22.38 -41.84
N SER A 354 -10.18 -21.16 -41.30
CA SER A 354 -9.08 -20.46 -40.61
C SER A 354 -8.75 -21.05 -39.22
N THR A 355 -9.68 -21.77 -38.61
CA THR A 355 -9.53 -22.32 -37.24
C THR A 355 -8.53 -23.47 -37.18
N GLU A 356 -8.57 -24.39 -38.14
CA GLU A 356 -7.67 -25.56 -38.17
C GLU A 356 -6.22 -25.15 -38.42
N GLU A 357 -5.98 -24.15 -39.26
CA GLU A 357 -4.64 -23.64 -39.55
C GLU A 357 -4.02 -22.92 -38.35
N ILE A 358 -4.81 -22.13 -37.61
CA ILE A 358 -4.38 -21.51 -36.35
C ILE A 358 -4.07 -22.55 -35.29
N LEU A 359 -4.83 -23.63 -35.19
CA LEU A 359 -4.54 -24.72 -34.24
C LEU A 359 -3.25 -25.46 -34.59
N LYS A 360 -2.99 -25.74 -35.87
CA LYS A 360 -1.70 -26.29 -36.33
C LYS A 360 -0.54 -25.34 -36.02
N LEU A 361 -0.76 -24.03 -36.15
CA LEU A 361 0.23 -23.03 -35.78
C LEU A 361 0.47 -22.98 -34.26
N GLY A 362 -0.59 -23.12 -33.45
CA GLY A 362 -0.50 -23.20 -32.00
C GLY A 362 0.17 -24.49 -31.50
N GLU A 363 -0.07 -25.62 -32.16
CA GLU A 363 0.64 -26.88 -31.90
C GLU A 363 2.15 -26.70 -32.10
N LEU A 364 2.53 -26.11 -33.23
CA LEU A 364 3.92 -25.79 -33.54
C LEU A 364 4.51 -24.81 -32.50
N ALA A 365 3.73 -23.83 -32.06
CA ALA A 365 4.13 -22.86 -31.03
C ALA A 365 4.43 -23.53 -29.69
N TRP A 366 3.57 -24.46 -29.26
CA TRP A 366 3.72 -25.25 -28.04
C TRP A 366 4.99 -26.11 -28.06
N HIS A 367 5.19 -26.91 -29.13
CA HIS A 367 6.38 -27.75 -29.27
C HIS A 367 7.69 -26.94 -29.24
N MET A 368 7.69 -25.77 -29.88
CA MET A 368 8.85 -24.87 -29.86
C MET A 368 9.07 -24.21 -28.49
N LEU A 369 7.98 -23.93 -27.75
CA LEU A 369 8.06 -23.34 -26.41
C LEU A 369 8.67 -24.34 -25.42
N GLU A 370 8.31 -25.63 -25.51
CA GLU A 370 8.90 -26.69 -24.70
C GLU A 370 10.40 -26.87 -24.96
N LYS A 371 10.84 -26.66 -26.20
CA LYS A 371 12.26 -26.68 -26.60
C LYS A 371 13.00 -25.37 -26.26
N ASN A 372 12.31 -24.34 -25.76
CA ASN A 372 12.83 -23.00 -25.50
C ASN A 372 13.51 -22.37 -26.75
N THR A 373 12.90 -22.54 -27.92
CA THR A 373 13.40 -22.02 -29.20
C THR A 373 12.33 -21.22 -29.94
N LEU A 374 12.74 -20.13 -30.61
CA LEU A 374 11.84 -19.25 -31.39
C LEU A 374 11.95 -19.43 -32.91
N THR A 375 12.96 -20.18 -33.34
CA THR A 375 13.25 -20.47 -34.73
C THR A 375 12.99 -21.93 -35.01
N PHE A 376 12.46 -22.22 -36.19
CA PHE A 376 12.16 -23.55 -36.70
C PHE A 376 13.00 -23.81 -37.95
N MET A 377 13.80 -24.89 -37.92
CA MET A 377 14.63 -25.32 -39.05
C MET A 377 14.03 -26.53 -39.76
N GLU A 378 14.33 -26.72 -41.05
CA GLU A 378 13.95 -27.94 -41.78
C GLU A 378 14.45 -29.23 -41.10
N LYS A 379 15.61 -29.20 -40.43
CA LYS A 379 16.11 -30.34 -39.63
C LYS A 379 15.20 -30.72 -38.46
N ASP A 380 14.48 -29.75 -37.87
CA ASP A 380 13.56 -29.98 -36.75
C ASP A 380 12.25 -30.69 -37.20
N GLN A 381 11.97 -30.71 -38.52
CA GLN A 381 10.76 -31.34 -39.11
C GLN A 381 10.70 -32.85 -38.90
N LYS A 382 11.86 -33.53 -38.77
CA LYS A 382 11.92 -34.99 -38.56
C LYS A 382 11.45 -35.41 -37.16
N GLU A 383 11.50 -34.51 -36.19
CA GLU A 383 11.11 -34.79 -34.80
C GLU A 383 9.64 -34.45 -34.50
N THR A 384 9.00 -33.59 -35.30
CA THR A 384 7.63 -33.09 -35.04
C THR A 384 6.52 -33.82 -35.81
N ASN A 385 6.84 -34.84 -36.64
CA ASN A 385 5.86 -35.58 -37.47
C ASN A 385 4.94 -34.69 -38.34
N THR A 386 5.35 -33.45 -38.65
CA THR A 386 4.56 -32.47 -39.43
C THR A 386 4.88 -32.54 -40.93
N ASP A 387 3.87 -32.29 -41.78
CA ASP A 387 4.02 -32.17 -43.24
C ASP A 387 5.12 -31.16 -43.63
N PRO A 388 6.09 -31.53 -44.49
CA PRO A 388 7.18 -30.65 -44.94
C PRO A 388 6.74 -29.30 -45.54
N LEU A 389 5.53 -29.23 -46.10
CA LEU A 389 4.98 -28.01 -46.73
C LEU A 389 4.21 -27.12 -45.75
N LEU A 390 3.87 -27.62 -44.55
CA LEU A 390 3.04 -26.90 -43.58
C LEU A 390 3.65 -25.56 -43.11
N PRO A 391 4.95 -25.47 -42.76
CA PRO A 391 5.55 -24.19 -42.34
C PRO A 391 5.60 -23.15 -43.46
N VAL A 392 5.78 -23.59 -44.72
CA VAL A 392 5.73 -22.71 -45.91
C VAL A 392 4.35 -22.09 -46.00
N LYS A 393 3.32 -22.92 -46.02
CA LYS A 393 1.93 -22.51 -46.13
C LYS A 393 1.51 -21.57 -45.01
N LEU A 394 1.80 -21.94 -43.75
CA LEU A 394 1.46 -21.11 -42.59
C LEU A 394 2.18 -19.76 -42.60
N SER A 395 3.41 -19.67 -43.13
CA SER A 395 4.14 -18.41 -43.21
C SER A 395 3.61 -17.45 -44.28
N GLU A 396 2.99 -17.99 -45.33
CA GLU A 396 2.36 -17.22 -46.41
C GLU A 396 0.94 -16.79 -46.01
N ASP A 397 0.19 -17.68 -45.36
CA ASP A 397 -1.19 -17.45 -44.92
C ASP A 397 -1.25 -16.53 -43.68
N TRP A 398 -0.26 -16.62 -42.76
CA TRP A 398 -0.26 -15.92 -41.47
C TRP A 398 1.01 -15.08 -41.17
N PRO A 399 1.40 -14.14 -42.06
CA PRO A 399 2.66 -13.39 -41.94
C PRO A 399 2.73 -12.47 -40.72
N MET A 400 1.60 -12.15 -40.08
CA MET A 400 1.57 -11.37 -38.83
C MET A 400 1.95 -12.19 -37.59
N PHE A 401 1.84 -13.53 -37.67
CA PHE A 401 2.16 -14.44 -36.57
C PHE A 401 3.43 -15.25 -36.84
N PHE A 402 3.63 -15.70 -38.08
CA PHE A 402 4.70 -16.62 -38.46
C PHE A 402 5.32 -16.19 -39.79
N ARG A 403 6.64 -15.99 -39.82
CA ARG A 403 7.37 -15.47 -40.99
C ARG A 403 8.49 -16.40 -41.40
N LYS A 404 8.71 -16.46 -42.71
CA LYS A 404 9.93 -17.03 -43.30
C LYS A 404 11.08 -16.03 -43.14
N GLN A 405 12.21 -16.48 -42.63
CA GLN A 405 13.43 -15.69 -42.58
C GLN A 405 14.26 -15.94 -43.85
N HIS A 406 14.64 -14.86 -44.54
CA HIS A 406 15.50 -14.95 -45.71
C HIS A 406 16.93 -15.29 -45.28
N LEU A 407 17.42 -16.45 -45.72
CA LEU A 407 18.76 -16.95 -45.45
C LEU A 407 19.61 -16.91 -46.72
N MET A 408 20.91 -16.65 -46.57
CA MET A 408 21.92 -16.60 -47.62
C MET A 408 22.17 -18.00 -48.25
N GLY A 409 21.16 -18.63 -48.84
CA GLY A 409 21.27 -19.93 -49.51
C GLY A 409 21.49 -21.16 -48.62
N LEU A 410 21.51 -21.00 -47.29
CA LEU A 410 21.82 -22.07 -46.31
C LEU A 410 20.62 -22.99 -45.94
N GLY A 411 19.41 -22.67 -46.39
CA GLY A 411 18.18 -23.42 -46.11
C GLY A 411 16.97 -22.51 -45.88
N LYS A 412 15.79 -23.07 -45.56
CA LYS A 412 14.62 -22.29 -45.12
C LYS A 412 14.52 -22.32 -43.58
N MET A 413 14.39 -21.15 -42.96
CA MET A 413 14.05 -21.02 -41.55
C MET A 413 12.78 -20.21 -41.36
N TYR A 414 12.03 -20.57 -40.33
CA TYR A 414 10.77 -19.94 -39.96
C TYR A 414 10.79 -19.49 -38.51
N ARG A 415 10.05 -18.43 -38.19
CA ARG A 415 10.05 -17.82 -36.86
C ARG A 415 8.72 -17.13 -36.56
N PHE A 416 8.31 -17.15 -35.29
CA PHE A 416 7.23 -16.30 -34.80
C PHE A 416 7.64 -14.82 -34.76
N THR A 417 6.72 -13.93 -35.13
CA THR A 417 6.96 -12.48 -35.20
C THR A 417 7.38 -11.90 -33.86
N HIS A 418 6.83 -12.41 -32.76
CA HIS A 418 7.18 -12.03 -31.40
C HIS A 418 7.07 -13.23 -30.43
N PRO A 419 7.86 -13.31 -29.35
CA PRO A 419 7.69 -14.36 -28.35
C PRO A 419 6.29 -14.40 -27.73
N CYS A 420 5.71 -13.25 -27.38
CA CYS A 420 4.32 -13.18 -26.89
C CYS A 420 3.30 -13.82 -27.85
N VAL A 421 3.54 -13.75 -29.17
CA VAL A 421 2.69 -14.43 -30.16
C VAL A 421 2.83 -15.94 -30.05
N GLN A 422 4.06 -16.45 -29.93
CA GLN A 422 4.30 -17.88 -29.70
C GLN A 422 3.64 -18.34 -28.41
N GLU A 423 3.83 -17.61 -27.30
CA GLU A 423 3.29 -17.95 -25.98
C GLU A 423 1.75 -17.92 -25.98
N PHE A 424 1.13 -16.94 -26.64
CA PHE A 424 -0.32 -16.85 -26.80
C PHE A 424 -0.89 -18.00 -27.64
N LEU A 425 -0.31 -18.29 -28.81
CA LEU A 425 -0.78 -19.38 -29.68
C LEU A 425 -0.57 -20.76 -29.04
N ALA A 426 0.52 -20.93 -28.30
CA ALA A 426 0.77 -22.12 -27.50
C ALA A 426 -0.29 -22.28 -26.39
N ALA A 427 -0.62 -21.19 -25.68
CA ALA A 427 -1.66 -21.19 -24.65
C ALA A 427 -3.04 -21.53 -25.25
N LEU A 428 -3.37 -20.96 -26.42
CA LEU A 428 -4.60 -21.27 -27.15
C LEU A 428 -4.68 -22.75 -27.53
N TYR A 429 -3.60 -23.32 -28.09
CA TYR A 429 -3.56 -24.74 -28.45
C TYR A 429 -3.78 -25.65 -27.23
N VAL A 430 -3.09 -25.37 -26.12
CA VAL A 430 -3.23 -26.11 -24.87
C VAL A 430 -4.66 -26.00 -24.33
N ALA A 431 -5.25 -24.81 -24.36
CA ALA A 431 -6.62 -24.57 -23.91
C ALA A 431 -7.67 -25.34 -24.73
N VAL A 432 -7.45 -25.47 -26.05
CA VAL A 432 -8.41 -26.14 -26.96
C VAL A 432 -8.27 -27.67 -26.94
N HIS A 433 -7.06 -28.22 -26.79
CA HIS A 433 -6.79 -29.66 -26.91
C HIS A 433 -6.64 -30.40 -25.56
N TYR A 434 -6.91 -29.74 -24.43
CA TYR A 434 -6.83 -30.38 -23.13
C TYR A 434 -7.96 -31.39 -22.92
N GLU A 435 -7.62 -32.68 -22.82
CA GLU A 435 -8.57 -33.77 -22.54
C GLU A 435 -8.15 -34.53 -21.25
N PRO A 436 -8.91 -34.41 -20.14
CA PRO A 436 -8.55 -35.03 -18.84
C PRO A 436 -8.39 -36.56 -18.89
N SER A 437 -9.18 -37.23 -19.74
CA SER A 437 -9.27 -38.69 -19.85
C SER A 437 -8.19 -39.31 -20.74
N LYS A 438 -7.64 -38.56 -21.71
CA LYS A 438 -6.57 -39.03 -22.62
C LYS A 438 -5.17 -38.61 -22.17
N GLY A 439 -5.08 -37.89 -21.04
CA GLY A 439 -3.82 -37.48 -20.40
C GLY A 439 -2.86 -36.81 -21.38
N ASN A 440 -3.13 -35.57 -21.80
CA ASN A 440 -2.30 -34.94 -22.84
C ASN A 440 -2.00 -33.43 -22.71
N VAL A 441 -1.03 -33.04 -23.57
CA VAL A 441 -0.34 -31.76 -23.82
C VAL A 441 0.70 -31.33 -22.78
N MET A 442 0.36 -31.36 -21.49
CA MET A 442 1.32 -31.11 -20.40
C MET A 442 1.81 -32.44 -19.81
N SER A 443 2.78 -33.10 -20.45
CA SER A 443 3.23 -34.46 -20.05
C SER A 443 3.73 -34.54 -18.60
N PHE A 444 3.44 -35.67 -17.93
CA PHE A 444 3.94 -36.00 -16.59
C PHE A 444 5.47 -36.09 -16.59
N THR A 445 6.13 -35.50 -15.59
CA THR A 445 7.55 -35.79 -15.35
C THR A 445 7.73 -37.25 -14.91
N LEU A 446 8.91 -37.84 -15.16
CA LEU A 446 9.23 -39.22 -14.72
C LEU A 446 8.98 -39.43 -13.22
N ALA A 447 9.24 -38.41 -12.40
CA ALA A 447 8.98 -38.42 -10.96
C ALA A 447 7.47 -38.47 -10.63
N GLU A 448 6.63 -37.81 -11.41
CA GLU A 448 5.17 -37.80 -11.23
C GLU A 448 4.52 -39.10 -11.73
N LYS A 449 5.04 -39.69 -12.82
CA LYS A 449 4.66 -41.04 -13.25
C LYS A 449 4.98 -42.09 -12.19
N ALA A 450 6.15 -41.99 -11.55
CA ALA A 450 6.55 -42.86 -10.45
C ALA A 450 5.66 -42.70 -9.21
N LYS A 451 5.21 -41.47 -8.91
CA LYS A 451 4.31 -41.18 -7.78
C LYS A 451 2.89 -41.71 -8.03
N MET A 452 2.36 -41.60 -9.24
CA MET A 452 1.06 -42.18 -9.61
C MET A 452 1.03 -43.70 -9.56
N LEU A 453 2.15 -44.37 -9.87
CA LEU A 453 2.28 -45.83 -9.71
C LEU A 453 2.24 -46.28 -8.24
N LEU A 454 2.49 -45.36 -7.29
CA LEU A 454 2.49 -45.62 -5.85
C LEU A 454 1.17 -45.23 -5.16
N SER A 455 0.33 -44.39 -5.77
CA SER A 455 -0.98 -43.97 -5.22
C SER A 455 -2.10 -43.95 -6.29
N PRO A 456 -2.80 -45.07 -6.52
CA PRO A 456 -3.79 -45.20 -7.61
C PRO A 456 -5.10 -44.41 -7.40
N THR A 457 -5.32 -43.79 -6.24
CA THR A 457 -6.60 -43.20 -5.82
C THR A 457 -6.74 -41.70 -6.09
N ASP A 458 -5.69 -41.01 -6.54
CA ASP A 458 -5.72 -39.55 -6.72
C ASP A 458 -6.19 -39.15 -8.13
N VAL A 459 -7.31 -38.43 -8.20
CA VAL A 459 -7.78 -37.76 -9.42
C VAL A 459 -6.68 -36.81 -9.92
N PRO A 460 -6.28 -36.84 -11.20
CA PRO A 460 -5.24 -35.96 -11.71
C PRO A 460 -5.59 -34.48 -11.46
N PRO A 461 -4.67 -33.65 -10.94
CA PRO A 461 -4.93 -32.24 -10.66
C PRO A 461 -5.41 -31.51 -11.93
N ASP A 462 -6.29 -30.52 -11.79
CA ASP A 462 -6.81 -29.76 -12.93
C ASP A 462 -5.68 -29.07 -13.74
N MET A 463 -5.88 -28.84 -15.06
CA MET A 463 -4.89 -28.26 -16.00
C MET A 463 -4.26 -26.98 -15.45
N HIS A 464 -5.08 -26.09 -14.91
CA HIS A 464 -4.65 -24.80 -14.37
C HIS A 464 -3.74 -24.94 -13.16
N ARG A 465 -4.04 -25.88 -12.26
CA ARG A 465 -3.19 -26.15 -11.10
C ARG A 465 -1.79 -26.59 -11.55
N ARG A 466 -1.73 -27.48 -12.56
CA ARG A 466 -0.47 -27.94 -13.16
C ARG A 466 0.28 -26.83 -13.88
N ALA A 467 -0.40 -26.00 -14.66
CA ALA A 467 0.24 -24.87 -15.35
C ALA A 467 0.87 -23.90 -14.35
N VAL A 468 0.14 -23.56 -13.27
CA VAL A 468 0.67 -22.71 -12.19
C VAL A 468 1.85 -23.41 -11.49
N ASP A 469 1.77 -24.71 -11.18
CA ASP A 469 2.89 -25.44 -10.57
C ASP A 469 4.14 -25.49 -11.48
N ARG A 470 3.97 -25.64 -12.79
CA ARG A 470 5.09 -25.68 -13.75
C ARG A 470 5.73 -24.31 -13.91
N ALA A 471 4.93 -23.23 -13.92
CA ALA A 471 5.44 -21.85 -13.89
C ALA A 471 6.21 -21.57 -12.58
N LEU A 472 5.69 -22.01 -11.43
CA LEU A 472 6.38 -21.88 -10.13
C LEU A 472 7.74 -22.60 -10.08
N ARG A 473 7.86 -23.74 -10.76
CA ARG A 473 9.12 -24.51 -10.84
C ARG A 473 10.09 -23.92 -11.86
N SER A 474 9.65 -23.01 -12.72
CA SER A 474 10.48 -22.38 -13.75
C SER A 474 11.41 -21.35 -13.11
N LYS A 475 12.70 -21.70 -13.00
CA LYS A 475 13.74 -20.80 -12.45
C LYS A 475 13.98 -19.54 -13.28
N THR A 476 13.53 -19.50 -14.54
CA THR A 476 13.81 -18.41 -15.50
C THR A 476 12.56 -17.64 -15.93
N GLY A 477 11.39 -17.93 -15.36
CA GLY A 477 10.12 -17.27 -15.73
C GLY A 477 9.63 -17.53 -17.16
N GLN A 478 10.17 -18.53 -17.86
CA GLN A 478 9.87 -18.78 -19.28
C GLN A 478 8.37 -19.05 -19.56
N LEU A 479 7.64 -19.57 -18.56
CA LEU A 479 6.23 -19.91 -18.70
C LEU A 479 5.29 -18.83 -18.16
N ASP A 480 5.80 -17.67 -17.76
CA ASP A 480 5.02 -16.64 -17.07
C ASP A 480 3.96 -16.01 -17.98
N ILE A 481 4.38 -15.53 -19.14
CA ILE A 481 3.48 -14.95 -20.16
C ILE A 481 2.54 -16.02 -20.73
N PHE A 482 3.06 -17.23 -20.92
CA PHE A 482 2.23 -18.38 -21.31
C PHE A 482 1.13 -18.67 -20.27
N LEU A 483 1.47 -18.68 -18.98
CA LEU A 483 0.50 -18.89 -17.89
C LEU A 483 -0.55 -17.78 -17.88
N LEU A 484 -0.11 -16.52 -18.03
CA LEU A 484 -0.98 -15.35 -18.12
C LEU A 484 -2.05 -15.54 -19.20
N PHE A 485 -1.63 -15.86 -20.43
CA PHE A 485 -2.52 -16.11 -21.55
C PHE A 485 -3.40 -17.34 -21.34
N LEU A 486 -2.87 -18.44 -20.82
CA LEU A 486 -3.63 -19.67 -20.59
C LEU A 486 -4.78 -19.42 -19.60
N LEU A 487 -4.53 -18.68 -18.53
CA LEU A 487 -5.55 -18.34 -17.54
C LEU A 487 -6.58 -17.35 -18.09
N GLY A 488 -6.15 -16.32 -18.83
CA GLY A 488 -7.05 -15.38 -19.48
C GLY A 488 -7.95 -16.03 -20.55
N ILE A 489 -7.42 -16.99 -21.32
CA ILE A 489 -8.18 -17.74 -22.33
C ILE A 489 -9.19 -18.69 -21.67
N CYS A 490 -8.79 -19.40 -20.61
CA CYS A 490 -9.64 -20.43 -20.02
C CYS A 490 -10.63 -19.93 -18.98
N ALA A 491 -10.30 -18.90 -18.21
CA ALA A 491 -11.08 -18.44 -17.07
C ALA A 491 -11.35 -16.92 -17.06
N GLY A 492 -10.83 -16.18 -18.04
CA GLY A 492 -11.07 -14.74 -18.24
C GLY A 492 -12.08 -14.43 -19.37
N PRO A 493 -12.29 -13.13 -19.69
CA PRO A 493 -13.29 -12.69 -20.68
C PRO A 493 -13.09 -13.25 -22.09
N SER A 494 -11.83 -13.56 -22.45
CA SER A 494 -11.45 -14.14 -23.74
C SER A 494 -12.07 -15.52 -24.01
N ASN A 495 -12.43 -16.27 -22.96
CA ASN A 495 -13.12 -17.56 -23.09
C ASN A 495 -14.42 -17.42 -23.91
N LYS A 496 -15.25 -16.44 -23.57
CA LYS A 496 -16.53 -16.19 -24.26
C LYS A 496 -16.31 -15.89 -25.74
N LEU A 497 -15.33 -15.03 -26.05
CA LEU A 497 -14.99 -14.64 -27.42
C LEU A 497 -14.51 -15.83 -28.27
N LEU A 498 -13.68 -16.70 -27.70
CA LEU A 498 -13.09 -17.84 -28.41
C LEU A 498 -14.04 -19.04 -28.52
N SER A 499 -14.98 -19.20 -27.57
CA SER A 499 -15.94 -20.30 -27.54
C SER A 499 -16.84 -20.36 -28.79
N CYS A 500 -17.10 -19.21 -29.42
CA CYS A 500 -17.85 -19.11 -30.68
C CYS A 500 -17.14 -19.76 -31.87
N PHE A 501 -15.81 -19.90 -31.83
CA PHE A 501 -14.98 -20.38 -32.95
C PHE A 501 -14.43 -21.79 -32.74
N PHE A 502 -14.27 -22.24 -31.48
CA PHE A 502 -13.68 -23.54 -31.14
C PHE A 502 -14.69 -24.42 -30.36
N GLN A 503 -15.46 -25.25 -31.09
CA GLN A 503 -16.67 -25.94 -30.61
C GLN A 503 -16.49 -27.13 -29.63
N ASN A 504 -15.25 -27.57 -29.34
CA ASN A 504 -14.98 -28.78 -28.52
C ASN A 504 -14.36 -28.49 -27.14
N THR A 505 -14.49 -27.27 -26.67
CA THR A 505 -13.62 -26.76 -25.63
C THR A 505 -14.02 -27.23 -24.23
N SER A 506 -13.08 -27.88 -23.55
CA SER A 506 -12.99 -28.05 -22.09
C SER A 506 -12.79 -26.71 -21.36
N LEU A 507 -13.36 -25.62 -21.88
CA LEU A 507 -13.35 -24.24 -21.37
C LEU A 507 -14.35 -24.01 -20.22
N ARG A 508 -14.98 -25.07 -19.69
CA ARG A 508 -15.88 -24.99 -18.53
C ARG A 508 -15.09 -25.13 -17.23
N VAL A 509 -14.24 -24.16 -16.92
CA VAL A 509 -13.53 -24.12 -15.64
C VAL A 509 -14.19 -23.07 -14.74
N ARG A 510 -14.40 -23.42 -13.47
CA ARG A 510 -14.88 -22.47 -12.46
C ARG A 510 -13.71 -21.55 -12.10
N THR A 511 -13.80 -20.28 -12.49
CA THR A 511 -12.82 -19.23 -12.17
C THR A 511 -12.48 -19.20 -10.67
N GLU A 512 -13.44 -19.51 -9.80
CA GLU A 512 -13.28 -19.58 -8.33
C GLU A 512 -12.20 -20.55 -7.85
N ASP A 513 -12.10 -21.74 -8.44
CA ASP A 513 -11.15 -22.78 -8.03
C ASP A 513 -9.71 -22.41 -8.41
N VAL A 514 -9.56 -21.77 -9.58
CA VAL A 514 -8.29 -21.25 -10.09
C VAL A 514 -7.81 -20.07 -9.24
N VAL A 515 -8.69 -19.12 -8.95
CA VAL A 515 -8.40 -17.97 -8.07
C VAL A 515 -8.00 -18.44 -6.68
N LYS A 516 -8.73 -19.39 -6.08
CA LYS A 516 -8.41 -19.94 -4.76
C LYS A 516 -7.02 -20.59 -4.73
N ASN A 517 -6.64 -21.31 -5.79
CA ASN A 517 -5.33 -21.92 -5.93
C ASN A 517 -4.20 -20.88 -6.04
N ILE A 518 -4.38 -19.85 -6.88
CA ILE A 518 -3.42 -18.75 -7.03
C ILE A 518 -3.25 -18.00 -5.71
N LEU A 519 -4.35 -17.66 -5.03
CA LEU A 519 -4.32 -16.98 -3.73
C LEU A 519 -3.65 -17.82 -2.63
N GLN A 520 -3.87 -19.14 -2.61
CA GLN A 520 -3.15 -20.05 -1.70
C GLN A 520 -1.65 -20.03 -1.97
N LYS A 521 -1.23 -20.00 -3.24
CA LYS A 521 0.18 -19.94 -3.63
C LYS A 521 0.83 -18.61 -3.32
N ILE A 522 0.12 -17.49 -3.44
CA ILE A 522 0.60 -16.17 -2.99
C ILE A 522 0.76 -16.14 -1.46
N LYS A 523 -0.20 -16.71 -0.71
CA LYS A 523 -0.12 -16.82 0.76
C LYS A 523 1.06 -17.65 1.25
N ALA A 524 1.56 -18.57 0.42
CA ALA A 524 2.73 -19.39 0.73
C ALA A 524 4.08 -18.62 0.65
N LYS A 525 4.04 -17.29 0.45
CA LYS A 525 5.21 -16.39 0.37
C LYS A 525 6.29 -16.85 -0.63
N PRO A 526 5.95 -17.05 -1.92
CA PRO A 526 6.96 -17.37 -2.92
C PRO A 526 7.87 -16.14 -3.15
N LEU A 527 8.96 -16.33 -3.92
CA LEU A 527 9.82 -15.22 -4.32
C LEU A 527 8.98 -14.07 -4.90
N PHE A 528 9.40 -12.82 -4.63
CA PHE A 528 8.69 -11.61 -5.04
C PHE A 528 8.27 -11.64 -6.53
N GLU A 529 9.16 -12.09 -7.39
CA GLU A 529 8.96 -12.18 -8.84
C GLU A 529 7.79 -13.08 -9.25
N ILE A 530 7.65 -14.20 -8.54
CA ILE A 530 6.54 -15.14 -8.72
C ILE A 530 5.23 -14.53 -8.21
N SER A 531 5.25 -13.80 -7.09
CA SER A 531 4.07 -13.16 -6.50
C SER A 531 3.48 -12.10 -7.43
N VAL A 532 4.33 -11.31 -8.10
CA VAL A 532 3.90 -10.32 -9.10
C VAL A 532 3.23 -11.00 -10.30
N ASN A 533 3.84 -12.06 -10.84
CA ASN A 533 3.25 -12.77 -11.98
C ASN A 533 1.89 -13.40 -11.63
N LEU A 534 1.78 -14.03 -10.46
CA LEU A 534 0.52 -14.58 -9.96
C LEU A 534 -0.55 -13.50 -9.72
N SER A 535 -0.15 -12.31 -9.27
CA SER A 535 -1.08 -11.18 -9.11
C SER A 535 -1.62 -10.70 -10.46
N ARG A 536 -0.79 -10.62 -11.51
CA ARG A 536 -1.24 -10.27 -12.86
C ARG A 536 -2.17 -11.33 -13.46
N CYS A 537 -1.90 -12.60 -13.16
CA CYS A 537 -2.83 -13.68 -13.51
C CYS A 537 -4.21 -13.50 -12.87
N LEU A 538 -4.34 -12.81 -11.72
CA LEU A 538 -5.65 -12.46 -11.14
C LEU A 538 -6.30 -11.27 -11.85
N GLU A 539 -5.52 -10.28 -12.29
CA GLU A 539 -6.00 -9.13 -13.08
C GLU A 539 -6.60 -9.60 -14.42
N GLU A 540 -5.99 -10.59 -15.10
CA GLU A 540 -6.49 -11.16 -16.37
C GLU A 540 -7.82 -11.93 -16.23
N LEU A 541 -8.19 -12.36 -15.02
CA LEU A 541 -9.42 -13.12 -14.78
C LEU A 541 -10.66 -12.22 -14.62
N ASP A 542 -10.51 -10.90 -14.75
CA ASP A 542 -11.57 -9.89 -14.51
C ASP A 542 -12.25 -10.07 -13.14
N VAL A 543 -11.53 -10.67 -12.20
CA VAL A 543 -11.95 -10.75 -10.80
C VAL A 543 -11.53 -9.43 -10.19
N ALA A 544 -12.43 -8.44 -10.23
CA ALA A 544 -12.36 -7.28 -9.35
C ALA A 544 -12.24 -7.82 -7.93
N LEU A 545 -11.02 -7.88 -7.37
CA LEU A 545 -10.75 -8.56 -6.11
C LEU A 545 -11.80 -8.13 -5.06
N PRO A 546 -12.81 -8.97 -4.74
CA PRO A 546 -13.70 -8.68 -3.61
C PRO A 546 -12.96 -8.92 -2.29
N VAL A 547 -11.66 -9.26 -2.37
CA VAL A 547 -10.73 -9.50 -1.27
C VAL A 547 -9.90 -8.24 -0.94
N VAL A 548 -10.21 -7.07 -1.54
CA VAL A 548 -9.78 -5.76 -1.01
C VAL A 548 -10.95 -4.90 -0.52
N GLN A 549 -12.20 -5.17 -0.94
CA GLN A 549 -13.37 -4.47 -0.40
C GLN A 549 -13.90 -5.02 0.93
N ASN A 550 -13.47 -6.22 1.34
CA ASN A 550 -13.58 -6.69 2.73
C ASN A 550 -12.26 -6.57 3.52
N ARG A 551 -11.34 -5.70 3.05
CA ARG A 551 -10.27 -5.20 3.90
C ARG A 551 -10.72 -3.84 4.42
N GLY A 552 -10.96 -3.76 5.72
CA GLY A 552 -10.72 -2.49 6.41
C GLY A 552 -9.35 -1.95 5.99
N PRO A 553 -9.13 -0.62 6.07
CA PRO A 553 -7.98 0.06 5.49
C PRO A 553 -6.73 -0.77 5.73
N VAL A 554 -6.13 -1.28 4.65
CA VAL A 554 -4.99 -2.21 4.71
C VAL A 554 -3.95 -1.58 5.64
N GLU A 555 -3.84 -2.13 6.85
CA GLU A 555 -2.70 -1.88 7.72
C GLU A 555 -1.51 -2.53 7.02
N PHE A 556 -0.79 -1.73 6.22
CA PHE A 556 0.59 -2.02 5.93
C PHE A 556 1.33 -1.89 7.27
N GLN A 557 1.38 -2.96 8.07
CA GLN A 557 2.39 -3.09 9.12
C GLN A 557 3.73 -3.19 8.40
N MET A 558 4.36 -2.03 8.17
CA MET A 558 5.71 -1.95 7.64
C MET A 558 6.66 -2.29 8.77
N ASP A 559 7.27 -3.47 8.67
CA ASP A 559 8.42 -3.82 9.48
C ASP A 559 9.52 -2.74 9.28
N GLU A 560 9.98 -2.04 10.34
CA GLU A 560 11.03 -0.99 10.38
C GLU A 560 12.38 -1.27 9.64
N ASP A 561 12.55 -2.40 8.94
CA ASP A 561 13.75 -2.72 8.15
C ASP A 561 13.45 -3.10 6.67
N VAL A 562 12.19 -2.97 6.23
CA VAL A 562 11.84 -3.21 4.81
C VAL A 562 11.98 -1.90 4.05
N HIS A 563 13.01 -1.81 3.22
CA HIS A 563 13.17 -0.71 2.28
C HIS A 563 12.06 -0.80 1.23
N VAL A 564 10.99 0.00 1.41
CA VAL A 564 9.95 0.15 0.39
C VAL A 564 10.61 0.69 -0.87
N THR A 565 10.54 -0.08 -1.94
CA THR A 565 11.11 0.29 -3.22
C THR A 565 10.26 1.37 -3.87
N PRO A 566 10.83 2.26 -4.69
CA PRO A 566 10.06 3.27 -5.41
C PRO A 566 8.88 2.72 -6.23
N SER A 567 9.01 1.49 -6.76
CA SER A 567 7.94 0.78 -7.47
C SER A 567 6.77 0.37 -6.57
N GLU A 568 7.03 0.01 -5.30
CA GLU A 568 5.97 -0.28 -4.33
C GLU A 568 5.22 1.00 -3.95
N TRP A 569 5.92 2.12 -3.82
CA TRP A 569 5.29 3.43 -3.65
C TRP A 569 4.43 3.83 -4.85
N SER A 570 4.89 3.59 -6.08
CA SER A 570 4.09 3.85 -7.28
C SER A 570 2.85 2.95 -7.36
N HIS A 571 2.94 1.70 -6.91
CA HIS A 571 1.79 0.81 -6.85
C HIS A 571 0.78 1.24 -5.77
N ILE A 572 1.26 1.64 -4.59
CA ILE A 572 0.42 2.21 -3.52
C ILE A 572 -0.26 3.50 -4.02
N ALA A 573 0.50 4.39 -4.67
CA ALA A 573 -0.03 5.63 -5.24
C ALA A 573 -1.13 5.36 -6.26
N THR A 574 -0.88 4.50 -7.24
CA THR A 574 -1.86 4.18 -8.29
C THR A 574 -3.11 3.52 -7.72
N THR A 575 -2.96 2.57 -6.79
CA THR A 575 -4.10 1.91 -6.14
C THR A 575 -4.97 2.89 -5.35
N LEU A 576 -4.36 3.84 -4.63
CA LEU A 576 -5.09 4.84 -3.88
C LEU A 576 -5.72 5.92 -4.79
N LEU A 577 -5.06 6.27 -5.90
CA LEU A 577 -5.58 7.20 -6.92
C LEU A 577 -6.74 6.64 -7.74
N THR A 578 -6.79 5.32 -7.94
CA THR A 578 -7.89 4.64 -8.67
C THR A 578 -9.04 4.20 -7.77
N SER A 579 -8.94 4.39 -6.45
CA SER A 579 -10.05 4.08 -5.55
C SER A 579 -11.17 5.11 -5.73
N GLU A 580 -12.41 4.66 -5.91
CA GLU A 580 -13.60 5.51 -6.04
C GLU A 580 -14.05 6.15 -4.70
N ASP A 581 -13.24 6.02 -3.64
CA ASP A 581 -13.61 6.45 -2.30
C ASP A 581 -13.51 7.97 -2.13
N SER A 582 -14.66 8.63 -2.09
CA SER A 582 -14.80 10.07 -1.82
C SER A 582 -14.37 10.50 -0.40
N SER A 583 -14.08 9.55 0.49
CA SER A 583 -13.70 9.77 1.90
C SER A 583 -12.24 9.40 2.23
N LEU A 584 -11.39 9.29 1.20
CA LEU A 584 -10.00 8.88 1.33
C LEU A 584 -9.26 9.63 2.46
N THR A 585 -8.87 8.88 3.49
CA THR A 585 -8.10 9.37 4.64
C THR A 585 -6.64 8.96 4.50
N PHE A 586 -5.75 9.94 4.47
CA PHE A 586 -4.31 9.72 4.43
C PHE A 586 -3.72 9.88 5.83
N ASP A 587 -3.12 8.82 6.35
CA ASP A 587 -2.56 8.78 7.70
C ASP A 587 -1.05 8.58 7.65
N VAL A 588 -0.31 9.64 7.97
CA VAL A 588 1.15 9.66 7.93
C VAL A 588 1.76 8.73 8.97
N SER A 589 1.09 8.52 10.11
CA SER A 589 1.59 7.67 11.21
C SER A 589 1.75 6.20 10.80
N LYS A 590 1.14 5.79 9.68
CA LYS A 590 1.21 4.42 9.16
C LYS A 590 2.52 4.11 8.43
N TYR A 591 3.36 5.11 8.18
CA TYR A 591 4.56 4.95 7.35
C TYR A 591 5.84 5.19 8.16
N ALA A 592 6.74 4.21 8.15
CA ALA A 592 8.02 4.31 8.87
C ALA A 592 8.98 5.37 8.27
N LYS A 593 8.91 5.62 6.95
CA LYS A 593 9.67 6.66 6.24
C LYS A 593 8.75 7.78 5.75
N VAL A 594 8.38 8.67 6.65
CA VAL A 594 7.37 9.72 6.41
C VAL A 594 7.70 10.63 5.22
N ASP A 595 8.94 11.10 5.10
CA ASP A 595 9.32 12.03 4.02
C ASP A 595 9.27 11.38 2.63
N GLU A 596 9.69 10.13 2.54
CA GLU A 596 9.64 9.36 1.30
C GLU A 596 8.18 9.05 0.94
N ALA A 597 7.36 8.67 1.94
CA ALA A 597 5.93 8.45 1.75
C ALA A 597 5.22 9.71 1.24
N ILE A 598 5.45 10.87 1.88
CA ILE A 598 4.83 12.15 1.51
C ILE A 598 5.30 12.62 0.13
N MET A 599 6.59 12.47 -0.20
CA MET A 599 7.09 12.79 -1.54
C MET A 599 6.42 11.92 -2.61
N ARG A 600 6.40 10.61 -2.40
CA ARG A 600 5.96 9.65 -3.42
C ARG A 600 4.44 9.56 -3.53
N LEU A 601 3.71 9.79 -2.44
CA LEU A 601 2.25 9.77 -2.38
C LEU A 601 1.63 11.18 -2.43
N LEU A 602 2.40 12.22 -2.76
CA LEU A 602 1.89 13.59 -2.91
C LEU A 602 0.64 13.71 -3.80
N PRO A 603 0.52 12.98 -4.94
CA PRO A 603 -0.72 12.98 -5.73
C PRO A 603 -1.93 12.45 -4.95
N VAL A 604 -1.73 11.41 -4.13
CA VAL A 604 -2.76 10.82 -3.25
C VAL A 604 -3.17 11.83 -2.18
N ILE A 605 -2.20 12.49 -1.55
CA ILE A 605 -2.45 13.52 -0.54
C ILE A 605 -3.32 14.65 -1.10
N LYS A 606 -3.07 15.09 -2.34
CA LYS A 606 -3.88 16.13 -3.00
C LYS A 606 -5.35 15.73 -3.15
N ILE A 607 -5.64 14.46 -3.45
CA ILE A 607 -7.02 14.00 -3.62
C ILE A 607 -7.68 13.51 -2.33
N SER A 608 -6.91 13.38 -1.24
CA SER A 608 -7.40 12.94 0.06
C SER A 608 -8.30 13.98 0.71
N ARG A 609 -9.34 13.54 1.40
CA ARG A 609 -10.27 14.41 2.12
C ARG A 609 -9.78 14.72 3.53
N VAL A 610 -9.25 13.71 4.22
CA VAL A 610 -8.77 13.82 5.60
C VAL A 610 -7.28 13.51 5.65
N LEU A 611 -6.50 14.38 6.30
CA LEU A 611 -5.06 14.23 6.49
C LEU A 611 -4.76 14.10 7.98
N ARG A 612 -4.12 12.99 8.38
CA ARG A 612 -3.59 12.80 9.74
C ARG A 612 -2.07 12.88 9.72
N LEU A 613 -1.52 13.80 10.50
CA LEU A 613 -0.10 14.13 10.54
C LEU A 613 0.46 13.81 11.92
N ASP A 614 1.55 13.06 11.99
CA ASP A 614 2.32 12.86 13.23
C ASP A 614 3.74 13.45 13.06
N GLU A 615 4.81 12.67 13.20
CA GLU A 615 6.20 13.14 12.97
C GLU A 615 6.48 13.45 11.50
N ALA A 616 6.67 14.72 11.16
CA ALA A 616 6.98 15.19 9.80
C ALA A 616 8.16 16.18 9.81
N THR A 617 9.09 16.05 8.86
CA THR A 617 10.23 16.99 8.72
C THR A 617 9.84 18.27 7.98
N ASP A 618 10.75 19.26 7.96
CA ASP A 618 10.56 20.52 7.19
C ASP A 618 10.22 20.26 5.70
N LEU A 619 10.81 19.23 5.10
CA LEU A 619 10.53 18.86 3.71
C LEU A 619 9.09 18.36 3.56
N SER A 620 8.62 17.52 4.49
CA SER A 620 7.25 17.04 4.53
C SER A 620 6.23 18.18 4.68
N TRP A 621 6.50 19.14 5.57
CA TRP A 621 5.66 20.33 5.71
C TRP A 621 5.62 21.20 4.44
N ALA A 622 6.75 21.35 3.74
CA ALA A 622 6.81 22.09 2.48
C ALA A 622 5.98 21.41 1.37
N LEU A 623 6.00 20.08 1.32
CA LEU A 623 5.22 19.29 0.37
C LEU A 623 3.72 19.35 0.66
N ILE A 624 3.32 19.27 1.93
CA ILE A 624 1.92 19.44 2.36
C ILE A 624 1.43 20.86 2.03
N ALA A 625 2.24 21.88 2.31
CA ALA A 625 1.91 23.26 1.95
C ALA A 625 1.76 23.43 0.43
N SER A 626 2.60 22.75 -0.38
CA SER A 626 2.46 22.71 -1.84
C SER A 626 1.16 22.01 -2.28
N ALA A 627 0.75 20.94 -1.60
CA ALA A 627 -0.51 20.27 -1.86
C ALA A 627 -1.71 21.21 -1.59
N LEU A 628 -1.71 21.94 -0.49
CA LEU A 628 -2.77 22.91 -0.15
C LEU A 628 -2.87 24.09 -1.15
N ARG A 629 -1.72 24.51 -1.70
CA ARG A 629 -1.68 25.55 -2.76
C ARG A 629 -2.18 25.07 -4.12
N SER A 630 -2.26 23.76 -4.33
CA SER A 630 -2.64 23.19 -5.63
C SER A 630 -4.15 23.37 -5.88
N PRO A 631 -4.58 23.83 -7.07
CA PRO A 631 -6.01 23.98 -7.38
C PRO A 631 -6.76 22.63 -7.36
N ALA A 632 -6.03 21.53 -7.57
CA ALA A 632 -6.55 20.17 -7.56
C ALA A 632 -6.75 19.58 -6.15
N ASN A 633 -6.44 20.31 -5.07
CA ASN A 633 -6.58 19.77 -3.72
C ASN A 633 -8.06 19.55 -3.34
N ARG A 634 -8.29 18.45 -2.61
CA ARG A 634 -9.59 18.02 -2.05
C ARG A 634 -9.58 17.94 -0.52
N ILE A 635 -8.50 18.36 0.12
CA ILE A 635 -8.29 18.26 1.57
C ILE A 635 -9.30 19.17 2.28
N ARG A 636 -10.11 18.58 3.16
CA ARG A 636 -11.10 19.26 4.00
C ARG A 636 -10.75 19.23 5.47
N GLU A 637 -10.07 18.20 5.94
CA GLU A 637 -9.77 18.02 7.36
C GLU A 637 -8.28 17.74 7.58
N ILE A 638 -7.67 18.46 8.52
CA ILE A 638 -6.29 18.23 8.96
C ILE A 638 -6.29 17.97 10.45
N ASN A 639 -5.81 16.79 10.84
CA ASN A 639 -5.61 16.37 12.21
C ASN A 639 -4.12 16.20 12.47
N ILE A 640 -3.56 17.00 13.37
CA ILE A 640 -2.16 16.88 13.80
C ILE A 640 -2.16 16.06 15.09
N GLU A 641 -1.28 15.06 15.20
CA GLU A 641 -1.13 14.19 16.37
C GLU A 641 0.01 14.65 17.29
N LYS A 642 0.09 14.05 18.47
CA LYS A 642 0.88 14.54 19.62
C LYS A 642 2.40 14.32 19.48
N ASN A 643 2.87 13.38 18.65
CA ASN A 643 4.30 13.07 18.57
C ASN A 643 5.05 13.94 17.55
N ALA A 644 4.33 14.72 16.73
CA ALA A 644 4.86 15.65 15.72
C ALA A 644 5.88 16.71 16.22
N LEU A 645 6.05 16.87 17.53
CA LEU A 645 6.54 18.07 18.22
C LEU A 645 8.02 18.41 18.06
N SER A 646 8.87 17.47 17.63
CA SER A 646 10.31 17.73 17.49
C SER A 646 10.66 18.58 16.26
N TYR A 647 9.76 18.68 15.25
CA TYR A 647 10.06 19.28 13.94
C TYR A 647 8.89 20.08 13.30
N ILE A 648 7.86 20.50 14.05
CA ILE A 648 6.72 21.23 13.45
C ILE A 648 7.13 22.64 13.02
N ASN A 649 7.12 22.88 11.71
CA ASN A 649 7.28 24.21 11.13
C ASN A 649 5.91 24.78 10.72
N LEU A 650 5.13 25.23 11.71
CA LEU A 650 3.79 25.82 11.52
C LEU A 650 3.80 27.04 10.58
N SER A 651 4.96 27.69 10.39
CA SER A 651 5.13 28.76 9.43
C SER A 651 4.99 28.30 7.98
N VAL A 652 5.38 27.06 7.66
CA VAL A 652 5.26 26.51 6.29
C VAL A 652 3.82 26.11 6.00
N LEU A 653 3.12 25.54 6.99
CA LEU A 653 1.69 25.22 6.87
C LEU A 653 0.85 26.49 6.67
N SER A 654 1.19 27.56 7.39
CA SER A 654 0.59 28.90 7.21
C SER A 654 0.59 29.36 5.75
N VAL A 655 1.72 29.21 5.04
CA VAL A 655 1.86 29.58 3.62
C VAL A 655 0.97 28.72 2.70
N GLY A 656 0.68 27.48 3.10
CA GLY A 656 -0.30 26.63 2.41
C GLY A 656 -1.72 27.11 2.64
N MET A 657 -2.06 27.43 3.89
CA MET A 657 -3.41 27.86 4.31
C MET A 657 -3.79 29.25 3.80
N SER A 658 -2.82 30.16 3.64
CA SER A 658 -3.03 31.49 3.09
C SER A 658 -3.35 31.51 1.59
N SER A 659 -3.29 30.35 0.92
CA SER A 659 -3.59 30.25 -0.50
C SER A 659 -5.09 30.31 -0.76
N PRO A 660 -5.55 31.01 -1.82
CA PRO A 660 -6.96 30.99 -2.22
C PRO A 660 -7.44 29.61 -2.67
N ASN A 661 -6.51 28.69 -2.99
CA ASN A 661 -6.85 27.32 -3.36
C ASN A 661 -7.09 26.42 -2.14
N CYS A 662 -6.72 26.84 -0.92
CA CYS A 662 -6.90 26.05 0.28
C CYS A 662 -8.39 25.85 0.58
N LYS A 663 -8.83 24.60 0.79
CA LYS A 663 -10.25 24.22 1.02
C LYS A 663 -10.49 23.59 2.38
N VAL A 664 -9.56 23.75 3.32
CA VAL A 664 -9.61 23.12 4.64
C VAL A 664 -10.78 23.70 5.45
N GLU A 665 -11.67 22.82 5.90
CA GLU A 665 -12.86 23.12 6.69
C GLU A 665 -12.64 22.80 8.17
N ALA A 666 -11.81 21.81 8.53
CA ALA A 666 -11.51 21.48 9.91
C ALA A 666 -10.00 21.37 10.17
N LEU A 667 -9.53 22.05 11.21
CA LEU A 667 -8.15 21.96 11.69
C LEU A 667 -8.13 21.60 13.18
N ARG A 668 -7.51 20.46 13.51
CA ARG A 668 -7.35 19.99 14.89
C ARG A 668 -5.87 19.84 15.20
N THR A 669 -5.40 20.55 16.23
CA THR A 669 -4.01 20.46 16.69
C THR A 669 -3.95 20.36 18.23
N PRO A 670 -3.27 19.33 18.77
CA PRO A 670 -3.12 19.10 20.20
C PRO A 670 -2.10 20.02 20.85
N TYR A 671 -1.27 20.73 20.07
CA TYR A 671 -0.18 21.55 20.60
C TYR A 671 -0.05 22.87 19.86
N PHE A 672 -0.40 23.94 20.57
CA PHE A 672 -0.28 25.33 20.12
C PHE A 672 0.40 26.14 21.24
N GLY A 673 1.43 26.94 20.93
CA GLY A 673 2.02 27.91 21.89
C GLY A 673 3.39 27.59 22.53
N TYR A 674 4.08 26.50 22.18
CA TYR A 674 5.42 26.19 22.76
C TYR A 674 6.59 26.96 22.08
N ARG A 675 6.39 27.47 20.85
CA ARG A 675 7.36 28.27 20.06
C ARG A 675 6.63 29.43 19.37
N LYS A 676 7.38 30.44 18.89
CA LYS A 676 6.88 31.62 18.13
C LYS A 676 6.05 31.24 16.87
N ASP A 677 6.05 29.96 16.47
CA ASP A 677 5.46 29.46 15.23
C ASP A 677 3.93 29.34 15.25
N GLY A 678 3.29 29.34 16.43
CA GLY A 678 1.82 29.35 16.54
C GLY A 678 1.20 30.60 15.91
N ASP A 679 1.75 31.77 16.20
CA ASP A 679 1.28 33.04 15.66
C ASP A 679 1.37 33.08 14.12
N HIS A 680 2.38 32.40 13.54
CA HIS A 680 2.53 32.29 12.09
C HIS A 680 1.39 31.48 11.45
N LEU A 681 0.90 30.39 12.06
CA LEU A 681 -0.22 29.63 11.51
C LEU A 681 -1.50 30.47 11.42
N LEU A 682 -1.81 31.20 12.49
CA LEU A 682 -3.01 32.04 12.55
C LEU A 682 -2.93 33.21 11.56
N SER A 683 -1.74 33.77 11.34
CA SER A 683 -1.54 34.79 10.30
C SER A 683 -1.87 34.27 8.90
N GLY A 684 -1.59 32.99 8.60
CA GLY A 684 -1.95 32.38 7.32
C GLY A 684 -3.46 32.16 7.18
N ILE A 685 -4.12 31.77 8.28
CA ILE A 685 -5.58 31.61 8.31
C ILE A 685 -6.28 32.96 8.14
N LEU A 686 -5.76 34.03 8.76
CA LEU A 686 -6.26 35.40 8.58
C LEU A 686 -6.24 35.88 7.12
N LEU A 687 -5.28 35.42 6.33
CA LEU A 687 -5.20 35.76 4.90
C LEU A 687 -6.23 35.01 4.04
N ASN A 688 -6.83 33.92 4.54
CA ASN A 688 -7.91 33.21 3.87
C ASN A 688 -8.88 32.52 4.86
N PRO A 689 -9.75 33.28 5.54
CA PRO A 689 -10.67 32.75 6.55
C PRO A 689 -11.94 32.08 5.96
N THR A 690 -12.05 32.03 4.63
CA THR A 690 -13.31 31.79 3.92
C THR A 690 -13.85 30.36 3.99
N HIS A 691 -13.02 29.38 4.35
CA HIS A 691 -13.36 27.95 4.29
C HIS A 691 -13.43 27.26 5.65
N LEU A 692 -12.71 27.74 6.66
CA LEU A 692 -12.56 27.06 7.95
C LEU A 692 -13.87 27.13 8.75
N ARG A 693 -14.41 25.96 9.12
CA ARG A 693 -15.62 25.79 9.94
C ARG A 693 -15.32 25.29 11.34
N GLU A 694 -14.25 24.51 11.52
CA GLU A 694 -13.85 23.98 12.82
C GLU A 694 -12.37 24.26 13.11
N LEU A 695 -12.09 24.82 14.29
CA LEU A 695 -10.74 25.03 14.81
C LEU A 695 -10.64 24.50 16.24
N LYS A 696 -9.86 23.43 16.43
CA LYS A 696 -9.62 22.85 17.76
C LYS A 696 -8.16 22.95 18.16
N LEU A 697 -7.88 23.72 19.20
CA LEU A 697 -6.56 23.91 19.79
C LEU A 697 -6.52 23.25 21.18
N LEU A 698 -6.19 21.96 21.22
CA LEU A 698 -6.46 21.03 22.34
C LEU A 698 -5.34 20.94 23.39
N ASN A 699 -4.60 22.03 23.64
CA ASN A 699 -3.44 22.01 24.53
C ASN A 699 -3.70 22.68 25.89
N SER A 700 -3.17 22.10 26.98
CA SER A 700 -3.29 22.63 28.34
C SER A 700 -2.19 23.62 28.74
N PHE A 701 -1.30 24.02 27.82
CA PHE A 701 -0.25 25.01 28.09
C PHE A 701 -0.75 26.42 27.77
N ARG A 702 -0.22 27.41 28.52
CA ARG A 702 -0.55 28.84 28.42
C ARG A 702 -0.56 29.36 26.98
N LYS A 703 -1.71 29.86 26.51
CA LYS A 703 -1.78 30.68 25.30
C LYS A 703 -1.32 32.10 25.62
N ASN A 704 -0.51 32.68 24.73
CA ASN A 704 -0.13 34.09 24.85
C ASN A 704 -1.28 35.00 24.35
N ASP A 705 -1.27 36.27 24.76
CA ASP A 705 -2.34 37.22 24.39
C ASP A 705 -2.44 37.44 22.87
N ARG A 706 -1.31 37.39 22.16
CA ARG A 706 -1.23 37.55 20.70
C ARG A 706 -1.94 36.44 19.93
N THR A 707 -1.86 35.21 20.42
CA THR A 707 -2.57 34.06 19.84
C THR A 707 -4.07 34.28 19.93
N VAL A 708 -4.56 34.72 21.10
CA VAL A 708 -5.99 34.99 21.29
C VAL A 708 -6.44 36.19 20.47
N GLU A 709 -5.63 37.23 20.38
CA GLU A 709 -5.86 38.38 19.50
C GLU A 709 -6.00 37.97 18.03
N SER A 710 -5.11 37.11 17.53
CA SER A 710 -5.18 36.63 16.15
C SER A 710 -6.45 35.80 15.89
N ILE A 711 -6.87 34.97 16.85
CA ILE A 711 -8.12 34.20 16.75
C ILE A 711 -9.33 35.14 16.76
N SER A 712 -9.32 36.15 17.63
CA SER A 712 -10.35 37.17 17.68
C SER A 712 -10.44 37.95 16.36
N GLN A 713 -9.31 38.28 15.73
CA GLN A 713 -9.30 38.89 14.40
C GLN A 713 -9.96 37.98 13.35
N ILE A 714 -9.70 36.66 13.38
CA ILE A 714 -10.36 35.70 12.48
C ILE A 714 -11.88 35.70 12.70
N LEU A 715 -12.34 35.71 13.96
CA LEU A 715 -13.77 35.73 14.29
C LEU A 715 -14.47 37.03 13.87
N MET A 716 -13.74 38.14 13.85
CA MET A 716 -14.26 39.45 13.45
C MET A 716 -14.25 39.67 11.93
N ASP A 717 -13.57 38.82 11.17
CA ASP A 717 -13.50 38.90 9.71
C ASP A 717 -14.87 38.58 9.08
N PRO A 718 -15.39 39.42 8.15
CA PRO A 718 -16.72 39.25 7.56
C PRO A 718 -16.88 37.98 6.71
N ASP A 719 -15.78 37.49 6.13
CA ASP A 719 -15.76 36.30 5.28
C ASP A 719 -15.52 35.01 6.07
N CYS A 720 -15.25 35.12 7.38
CA CYS A 720 -15.08 33.98 8.27
C CYS A 720 -16.32 33.08 8.29
N ARG A 721 -16.09 31.76 8.19
CA ARG A 721 -17.14 30.72 8.27
C ARG A 721 -16.98 29.81 9.48
N LEU A 722 -16.22 30.25 10.49
CA LEU A 722 -15.92 29.44 11.66
C LEU A 722 -17.18 29.24 12.51
N GLU A 723 -17.59 27.97 12.66
CA GLU A 723 -18.80 27.54 13.38
C GLU A 723 -18.43 26.87 14.71
N ASN A 724 -17.29 26.17 14.79
CA ASN A 724 -16.83 25.46 15.99
C ASN A 724 -15.41 25.88 16.40
N LEU A 725 -15.27 26.29 17.65
CA LEU A 725 -14.02 26.73 18.23
C LEU A 725 -13.79 26.05 19.57
N THR A 726 -12.66 25.32 19.69
CA THR A 726 -12.17 24.81 20.97
C THR A 726 -10.86 25.50 21.33
N LEU A 727 -10.85 26.21 22.46
CA LEU A 727 -9.69 26.89 23.00
C LEU A 727 -9.44 26.44 24.44
N GLN A 728 -8.29 25.81 24.65
CA GLN A 728 -7.81 25.43 25.98
C GLN A 728 -6.63 26.32 26.39
N GLY A 729 -6.37 26.48 27.69
CA GLY A 729 -5.18 27.21 28.18
C GLY A 729 -5.24 28.74 28.09
N ILE A 730 -6.43 29.37 28.10
CA ILE A 730 -6.56 30.83 28.30
C ILE A 730 -6.30 31.14 29.78
N GLU A 731 -5.40 32.08 30.06
CA GLU A 731 -5.01 32.42 31.44
C GLU A 731 -5.20 33.90 31.82
N THR A 732 -4.98 34.83 30.89
CA THR A 732 -5.03 36.26 31.20
C THR A 732 -6.44 36.82 31.04
N LEU A 733 -6.76 37.84 31.86
CA LEU A 733 -8.00 38.57 31.72
C LEU A 733 -8.09 39.31 30.38
N GLU A 734 -6.97 39.84 29.88
CA GLU A 734 -6.95 40.56 28.61
C GLU A 734 -7.28 39.65 27.43
N SER A 735 -6.75 38.42 27.40
CA SER A 735 -7.16 37.40 26.42
C SER A 735 -8.67 37.13 26.47
N CYS A 736 -9.24 37.02 27.67
CA CYS A 736 -10.68 36.81 27.83
C CYS A 736 -11.50 38.00 27.32
N LYS A 737 -11.05 39.23 27.58
CA LYS A 737 -11.67 40.46 27.10
C LYS A 737 -11.65 40.56 25.57
N ILE A 738 -10.52 40.25 24.95
CA ILE A 738 -10.35 40.24 23.49
C ILE A 738 -11.24 39.18 22.84
N LEU A 739 -11.36 37.99 23.45
CA LEU A 739 -12.27 36.94 22.97
C LEU A 739 -13.74 37.36 23.11
N ALA A 740 -14.13 37.88 24.28
CA ALA A 740 -15.49 38.35 24.54
C ALA A 740 -15.93 39.43 23.53
N ALA A 741 -15.07 40.40 23.24
CA ALA A 741 -15.34 41.42 22.22
C ALA A 741 -15.56 40.82 20.83
N ALA A 742 -14.76 39.82 20.44
CA ALA A 742 -14.90 39.16 19.14
C ALA A 742 -16.20 38.36 19.01
N LEU A 743 -16.65 37.71 20.09
CA LEU A 743 -17.94 37.00 20.13
C LEU A 743 -19.14 37.94 19.94
N CYS A 744 -18.99 39.22 20.31
CA CYS A 744 -20.01 40.26 20.11
C CYS A 744 -20.01 40.88 18.70
N SER A 745 -19.04 40.54 17.85
CA SER A 745 -18.97 41.07 16.49
C SER A 745 -20.12 40.57 15.62
N SER A 746 -20.65 41.43 14.75
CA SER A 746 -21.71 41.06 13.79
C SER A 746 -21.24 40.00 12.79
N SER A 747 -19.93 39.96 12.51
CA SER A 747 -19.27 38.99 11.63
C SER A 747 -19.14 37.60 12.26
N CYS A 748 -19.25 37.48 13.59
CA CYS A 748 -19.09 36.19 14.28
C CYS A 748 -20.25 35.24 13.89
N ARG A 749 -19.87 34.04 13.42
CA ARG A 749 -20.80 32.96 13.02
C ARG A 749 -20.74 31.74 13.93
N LEU A 750 -20.00 31.86 15.03
CA LEU A 750 -19.70 30.75 15.92
C LEU A 750 -20.98 30.18 16.53
N GLN A 751 -21.14 28.86 16.43
CA GLN A 751 -22.25 28.09 17.00
C GLN A 751 -21.79 27.25 18.19
N GLU A 752 -20.55 26.77 18.18
CA GLU A 752 -19.99 25.91 19.23
C GLU A 752 -18.70 26.52 19.80
N LEU A 753 -18.70 26.72 21.11
CA LEU A 753 -17.57 27.26 21.86
C LEU A 753 -17.22 26.31 23.03
N ASP A 754 -16.01 25.79 23.02
CA ASP A 754 -15.45 24.96 24.09
C ASP A 754 -14.24 25.64 24.72
N LEU A 755 -14.40 26.10 25.97
CA LEU A 755 -13.37 26.75 26.78
C LEU A 755 -12.95 25.90 27.98
N ARG A 756 -13.21 24.58 27.97
CA ARG A 756 -12.73 23.70 29.04
C ARG A 756 -11.21 23.73 29.13
N ARG A 757 -10.66 23.49 30.32
CA ARG A 757 -9.22 23.56 30.61
C ARG A 757 -8.60 24.94 30.36
N CYS A 758 -9.36 26.02 30.55
CA CYS A 758 -8.82 27.35 30.74
C CYS A 758 -8.48 27.58 32.23
N TYR A 759 -7.42 28.34 32.51
CA TYR A 759 -6.94 28.63 33.87
C TYR A 759 -6.95 30.13 34.08
N TRP A 760 -8.14 30.73 34.15
CA TRP A 760 -8.27 32.17 34.29
C TRP A 760 -7.61 32.66 35.58
N SER A 761 -6.72 33.65 35.45
CA SER A 761 -6.08 34.34 36.57
C SER A 761 -7.07 35.04 37.50
N SER A 762 -8.23 35.42 36.97
CA SER A 762 -9.39 35.96 37.69
C SER A 762 -10.65 35.41 37.06
N GLU A 763 -11.12 34.27 37.55
CA GLU A 763 -12.28 33.56 36.98
C GLU A 763 -13.57 34.38 37.06
N ASP A 764 -13.85 35.05 38.18
CA ASP A 764 -15.05 35.86 38.38
C ASP A 764 -15.17 36.97 37.33
N GLN A 765 -14.05 37.66 37.06
CA GLN A 765 -14.01 38.74 36.05
C GLN A 765 -14.07 38.17 34.63
N ALA A 766 -13.46 37.01 34.38
CA ALA A 766 -13.55 36.33 33.08
C ALA A 766 -14.99 35.87 32.78
N LEU A 767 -15.67 35.28 33.77
CA LEU A 767 -17.07 34.89 33.70
C LEU A 767 -17.97 36.12 33.55
N GLN A 768 -17.68 37.23 34.22
CA GLN A 768 -18.41 38.49 34.03
C GLN A 768 -18.30 38.99 32.58
N LEU A 769 -17.10 39.00 31.99
CA LEU A 769 -16.90 39.39 30.58
C LEU A 769 -17.66 38.47 29.62
N LEU A 770 -17.65 37.16 29.85
CA LEU A 770 -18.44 36.21 29.06
C LEU A 770 -19.95 36.42 29.25
N SER A 771 -20.39 36.78 30.45
CA SER A 771 -21.79 37.09 30.76
C SER A 771 -22.26 38.34 30.02
N GLU A 772 -21.43 39.39 30.01
CA GLU A 772 -21.67 40.62 29.23
C GLU A 772 -21.70 40.33 27.73
N ALA A 773 -20.81 39.45 27.23
CA ALA A 773 -20.83 39.03 25.84
C ALA A 773 -22.10 38.24 25.49
N PHE A 774 -22.56 37.36 26.37
CA PHE A 774 -23.78 36.57 26.16
C PHE A 774 -25.05 37.44 26.06
N ARG A 775 -25.12 38.53 26.84
CA ARG A 775 -26.20 39.53 26.76
C ARG A 775 -26.25 40.28 25.43
N HIS A 776 -25.16 40.26 24.67
CA HIS A 776 -25.07 40.99 23.42
C HIS A 776 -25.91 40.32 22.32
N PRO A 777 -26.68 41.08 21.50
CA PRO A 777 -27.57 40.51 20.48
C PRO A 777 -26.85 39.74 19.37
N ASN A 778 -25.55 39.99 19.17
CA ASN A 778 -24.74 39.28 18.16
C ASN A 778 -24.15 37.95 18.68
N PHE A 779 -24.32 37.61 19.95
CA PHE A 779 -23.84 36.35 20.50
C PHE A 779 -24.71 35.19 20.02
N LYS A 780 -24.17 34.35 19.12
CA LYS A 780 -24.92 33.29 18.40
C LYS A 780 -24.60 31.86 18.83
N VAL A 781 -23.75 31.67 19.85
CA VAL A 781 -23.29 30.34 20.28
C VAL A 781 -24.48 29.54 20.84
N THR A 782 -24.72 28.36 20.28
CA THR A 782 -25.77 27.43 20.67
C THR A 782 -25.25 26.27 21.51
N VAL A 783 -23.96 25.96 21.43
CA VAL A 783 -23.28 24.93 22.21
C VAL A 783 -22.15 25.58 23.01
N LEU A 784 -22.27 25.57 24.33
CA LEU A 784 -21.29 26.16 25.23
C LEU A 784 -20.73 25.09 26.18
N ARG A 785 -19.40 25.00 26.26
CA ARG A 785 -18.72 24.13 27.22
C ARG A 785 -17.74 24.92 28.05
N LEU A 786 -17.90 24.84 29.37
CA LEU A 786 -17.12 25.59 30.33
C LEU A 786 -16.64 24.69 31.48
N GLU A 787 -15.54 25.09 32.07
CA GLU A 787 -15.03 24.55 33.33
C GLU A 787 -15.04 25.68 34.34
N ILE A 788 -15.77 25.51 35.44
CA ILE A 788 -15.95 26.53 36.48
C ILE A 788 -15.28 26.03 37.76
N LYS A 789 -14.25 26.75 38.21
CA LYS A 789 -13.38 26.35 39.32
C LYS A 789 -13.74 26.98 40.66
N HIS A 790 -14.24 28.21 40.68
CA HIS A 790 -14.58 29.03 41.85
C HIS A 790 -16.09 29.32 41.96
N GLU A 791 -16.50 29.83 43.12
CA GLU A 791 -17.89 29.95 43.61
C GLU A 791 -18.73 31.08 42.96
N THR A 792 -18.50 31.49 41.72
CA THR A 792 -19.20 32.65 41.13
C THR A 792 -19.63 32.45 39.68
N ALA A 793 -20.75 31.75 39.47
CA ALA A 793 -21.40 31.64 38.15
C ALA A 793 -22.71 32.45 38.04
N SER A 794 -23.13 33.14 39.10
CA SER A 794 -24.43 33.82 39.14
C SER A 794 -24.62 34.87 38.04
N ALA A 795 -23.58 35.64 37.71
CA ALA A 795 -23.63 36.61 36.61
C ALA A 795 -23.89 35.95 35.24
N LEU A 796 -23.33 34.75 35.02
CA LEU A 796 -23.50 33.99 33.78
C LEU A 796 -24.90 33.41 33.69
N PHE A 797 -25.42 32.87 34.79
CA PHE A 797 -26.78 32.33 34.85
C PHE A 797 -27.83 33.44 34.74
N SER A 798 -27.60 34.61 35.32
CA SER A 798 -28.44 35.79 35.07
C SER A 798 -28.40 36.20 33.59
N ALA A 799 -27.24 36.18 32.94
CA ALA A 799 -27.14 36.46 31.50
C ALA A 799 -27.94 35.45 30.65
N PHE A 800 -27.96 34.17 31.03
CA PHE A 800 -28.80 33.16 30.37
C PHE A 800 -30.29 33.49 30.48
N GLN A 801 -30.73 34.03 31.62
CA GLN A 801 -32.11 34.48 31.81
C GLN A 801 -32.47 35.69 30.95
N GLU A 802 -31.54 36.63 30.78
CA GLU A 802 -31.76 37.86 30.02
C GLU A 802 -31.77 37.61 28.49
N ASN A 803 -31.05 36.60 28.00
CA ASN A 803 -31.01 36.23 26.57
C ASN A 803 -31.20 34.71 26.35
N PRO A 804 -32.38 34.13 26.65
CA PRO A 804 -32.58 32.69 26.78
C PRO A 804 -32.68 31.91 25.45
N SER A 805 -32.75 32.60 24.31
CA SER A 805 -33.37 32.04 23.10
C SER A 805 -32.48 31.20 22.17
N HIS A 806 -31.15 31.22 22.36
CA HIS A 806 -30.19 30.63 21.40
C HIS A 806 -29.43 29.40 21.90
N LEU A 807 -29.24 29.23 23.21
CA LEU A 807 -28.46 28.11 23.76
C LEU A 807 -29.26 26.79 23.71
N ARG A 808 -28.68 25.75 23.12
CA ARG A 808 -29.27 24.40 22.96
C ARG A 808 -28.55 23.34 23.75
N LYS A 809 -27.24 23.48 23.92
CA LYS A 809 -26.42 22.53 24.65
C LYS A 809 -25.46 23.25 25.59
N LEU A 810 -25.45 22.81 26.84
CA LEU A 810 -24.58 23.31 27.89
C LEU A 810 -23.85 22.14 28.56
N GLU A 811 -22.52 22.16 28.53
CA GLU A 811 -21.70 21.23 29.32
C GLU A 811 -20.89 22.02 30.35
N LEU A 812 -21.11 21.73 31.63
CA LEU A 812 -20.39 22.35 32.74
C LEU A 812 -19.58 21.28 33.48
N SER A 813 -18.29 21.54 33.63
CA SER A 813 -17.43 20.80 34.57
C SER A 813 -17.26 21.67 35.81
N LEU A 814 -17.81 21.22 36.94
CA LEU A 814 -17.95 22.02 38.15
C LEU A 814 -16.98 21.51 39.22
N PHE A 815 -16.15 22.38 39.77
CA PHE A 815 -15.28 21.99 40.88
C PHE A 815 -15.85 22.44 42.24
N LEU A 816 -16.48 23.62 42.36
CA LEU A 816 -16.84 24.22 43.66
C LEU A 816 -18.13 25.07 43.70
N LEU A 817 -19.10 24.93 42.78
CA LEU A 817 -20.34 25.74 42.85
C LEU A 817 -21.17 25.45 44.12
N LYS A 818 -21.79 26.48 44.73
CA LYS A 818 -22.72 26.32 45.84
C LYS A 818 -24.11 25.93 45.32
N THR A 819 -24.92 25.40 46.24
CA THR A 819 -26.34 25.06 46.03
C THR A 819 -27.13 26.16 45.36
N LEU A 820 -26.94 27.42 45.76
CA LEU A 820 -27.73 28.53 45.25
C LEU A 820 -27.51 28.81 43.75
N GLU A 821 -26.28 28.70 43.25
CA GLU A 821 -26.01 28.93 41.82
C GLU A 821 -26.53 27.78 40.95
N LEU A 822 -26.46 26.54 41.44
CA LEU A 822 -27.03 25.37 40.76
C LEU A 822 -28.55 25.42 40.72
N GLN A 823 -29.20 25.79 41.82
CA GLN A 823 -30.63 26.07 41.86
C GLN A 823 -31.00 27.18 40.88
N GLN A 824 -30.20 28.26 40.80
CA GLN A 824 -30.40 29.31 39.82
C GLN A 824 -30.39 28.71 38.39
N LEU A 825 -29.37 27.93 38.02
CA LEU A 825 -29.30 27.28 36.71
C LEU A 825 -30.51 26.36 36.44
N PHE A 826 -30.90 25.52 37.40
CA PHE A 826 -32.02 24.60 37.23
C PHE A 826 -33.36 25.33 37.14
N SER A 827 -33.54 26.42 37.90
CA SER A 827 -34.76 27.25 37.81
C SER A 827 -34.94 27.86 36.42
N LEU A 828 -33.85 28.18 35.71
CA LEU A 828 -33.90 28.67 34.32
C LEU A 828 -34.48 27.63 33.35
N LEU A 829 -34.35 26.33 33.63
CA LEU A 829 -34.91 25.28 32.79
C LEU A 829 -36.44 25.31 32.75
N ALA A 830 -37.09 25.90 33.77
CA ALA A 830 -38.53 26.09 33.77
C ALA A 830 -39.00 27.23 32.87
N ASP A 831 -38.10 28.13 32.46
CA ASP A 831 -38.44 29.24 31.57
C ASP A 831 -38.78 28.71 30.16
N PRO A 832 -39.99 28.93 29.64
CA PRO A 832 -40.37 28.49 28.29
C PRO A 832 -39.51 29.08 27.17
N CYS A 833 -38.86 30.21 27.43
CA CYS A 833 -37.95 30.86 26.49
C CYS A 833 -36.56 30.19 26.47
N PHE A 834 -36.18 29.48 27.53
CA PHE A 834 -34.89 28.78 27.65
C PHE A 834 -34.97 27.39 27.02
N LYS A 835 -34.69 27.31 25.72
CA LYS A 835 -34.86 26.10 24.89
C LYS A 835 -33.68 25.13 24.97
N LEU A 836 -33.08 24.97 26.15
CA LEU A 836 -31.96 24.06 26.35
C LEU A 836 -32.42 22.61 26.17
N GLU A 837 -31.76 21.87 25.28
CA GLU A 837 -32.10 20.48 24.92
C GLU A 837 -31.13 19.48 25.55
N THR A 838 -29.88 19.86 25.75
CA THR A 838 -28.84 19.01 26.35
C THR A 838 -28.14 19.72 27.49
N LEU A 839 -28.17 19.11 28.68
CA LEU A 839 -27.42 19.56 29.84
C LEU A 839 -26.51 18.43 30.32
N ARG A 840 -25.21 18.72 30.41
CA ARG A 840 -24.24 17.87 31.11
C ARG A 840 -23.63 18.63 32.26
N ILE A 841 -23.72 18.06 33.45
CA ILE A 841 -23.02 18.51 34.63
C ILE A 841 -22.09 17.37 35.05
N ALA A 842 -20.80 17.65 35.15
CA ALA A 842 -19.82 16.68 35.62
C ALA A 842 -19.03 17.26 36.79
N HIS A 843 -18.95 16.52 37.89
CA HIS A 843 -18.05 16.81 39.00
C HIS A 843 -16.82 15.88 38.90
N PRO A 844 -15.63 16.40 38.58
CA PRO A 844 -14.42 15.58 38.49
C PRO A 844 -13.82 15.19 39.86
N CYS A 845 -14.41 15.65 40.98
CA CYS A 845 -13.95 15.36 42.33
C CYS A 845 -14.95 14.42 43.05
N TYR A 846 -14.44 13.31 43.62
CA TYR A 846 -15.23 12.26 44.29
C TYR A 846 -15.99 12.72 45.55
N ASP A 847 -15.61 13.86 46.13
CA ASP A 847 -16.15 14.33 47.42
C ASP A 847 -17.30 15.34 47.28
N ASN A 848 -17.63 15.80 46.06
CA ASN A 848 -18.69 16.79 45.84
C ASN A 848 -19.97 16.11 45.31
N GLN A 849 -20.98 16.04 46.17
CA GLN A 849 -22.32 15.57 45.84
C GLN A 849 -23.18 16.76 45.39
N LEU A 850 -24.02 16.56 44.37
CA LEU A 850 -25.13 17.48 44.13
C LEU A 850 -26.03 17.48 45.36
N ASP A 851 -26.26 18.66 45.92
CA ASP A 851 -27.10 18.80 47.11
C ASP A 851 -28.58 18.52 46.80
N VAL A 852 -29.32 18.19 47.87
CA VAL A 852 -30.72 17.80 47.80
C VAL A 852 -31.60 18.93 47.25
N ASP A 853 -31.40 20.17 47.70
CA ASP A 853 -32.24 21.30 47.32
C ASP A 853 -32.08 21.66 45.82
N SER A 854 -30.88 21.49 45.28
CA SER A 854 -30.60 21.60 43.84
C SER A 854 -31.28 20.49 43.04
N LEU A 855 -31.24 19.25 43.52
CA LEU A 855 -31.90 18.11 42.88
C LEU A 855 -33.43 18.20 42.93
N GLU A 856 -34.00 18.68 44.04
CA GLU A 856 -35.43 18.99 44.15
C GLU A 856 -35.85 20.05 43.13
N THR A 857 -35.04 21.11 43.00
CA THR A 857 -35.26 22.14 41.99
C THR A 857 -35.25 21.53 40.58
N LEU A 858 -34.23 20.73 40.24
CA LEU A 858 -34.16 20.04 38.95
C LEU A 858 -35.36 19.11 38.71
N ALA A 859 -35.75 18.31 39.70
CA ALA A 859 -36.89 17.41 39.60
C ALA A 859 -38.20 18.17 39.35
N SER A 860 -38.39 19.33 40.00
CA SER A 860 -39.60 20.15 39.86
C SER A 860 -39.77 20.73 38.45
N VAL A 861 -38.66 20.98 37.73
CA VAL A 861 -38.66 21.62 36.40
C VAL A 861 -38.65 20.62 35.24
N LEU A 862 -38.34 19.34 35.48
CA LEU A 862 -38.29 18.31 34.43
C LEU A 862 -39.59 18.19 33.62
N GLY A 863 -40.74 18.45 34.25
CA GLY A 863 -42.06 18.41 33.62
C GLY A 863 -42.41 19.62 32.75
N SER A 864 -41.69 20.74 32.87
CA SER A 864 -41.94 21.98 32.12
C SER A 864 -40.78 22.37 31.19
N CYS A 865 -39.60 21.78 31.35
CA CYS A 865 -38.41 22.12 30.59
C CYS A 865 -38.38 21.55 29.15
N SER A 866 -37.38 21.97 28.37
CA SER A 866 -37.15 21.52 26.99
C SER A 866 -36.07 20.43 26.86
N LEU A 867 -35.55 19.91 27.97
CA LEU A 867 -34.44 18.95 27.97
C LEU A 867 -34.84 17.61 27.34
N ARG A 868 -33.96 17.11 26.46
CA ARG A 868 -34.00 15.77 25.87
C ARG A 868 -32.86 14.89 26.36
N SER A 869 -31.73 15.48 26.72
CA SER A 869 -30.56 14.75 27.25
C SER A 869 -30.06 15.39 28.52
N LEU A 870 -29.94 14.58 29.57
CA LEU A 870 -29.42 14.98 30.87
C LEU A 870 -28.31 14.01 31.29
N ASP A 871 -27.15 14.56 31.60
CA ASP A 871 -25.99 13.80 32.05
C ASP A 871 -25.51 14.38 33.38
N LEU A 872 -25.69 13.60 34.45
CA LEU A 872 -25.28 13.88 35.83
C LEU A 872 -24.23 12.85 36.29
N SER A 873 -23.43 12.34 35.35
CA SER A 873 -22.38 11.39 35.66
C SER A 873 -21.32 12.00 36.57
N MET A 874 -20.82 11.21 37.54
CA MET A 874 -19.84 11.64 38.55
C MET A 874 -20.34 12.76 39.47
N CYS A 875 -21.66 12.94 39.63
CA CYS A 875 -22.23 13.96 40.53
C CYS A 875 -22.54 13.45 41.95
N GLY A 876 -22.03 12.28 42.33
CA GLY A 876 -22.21 11.73 43.67
C GLY A 876 -23.67 11.42 44.04
N LEU A 877 -24.53 11.11 43.05
CA LEU A 877 -25.96 10.83 43.29
C LEU A 877 -26.16 9.58 44.14
N THR A 878 -27.13 9.62 45.06
CA THR A 878 -27.53 8.51 45.93
C THR A 878 -28.92 7.98 45.57
N ASP A 879 -29.40 6.92 46.22
CA ASP A 879 -30.77 6.43 46.04
C ASP A 879 -31.83 7.49 46.37
N SER A 880 -31.60 8.30 47.41
CA SER A 880 -32.45 9.46 47.73
C SER A 880 -32.46 10.48 46.59
N SER A 881 -31.30 10.77 46.00
CA SER A 881 -31.18 11.66 44.84
C SER A 881 -31.98 11.14 43.64
N VAL A 882 -31.89 9.83 43.38
CA VAL A 882 -32.66 9.17 42.30
C VAL A 882 -34.16 9.16 42.60
N GLY A 883 -34.54 8.99 43.87
CA GLY A 883 -35.94 9.11 44.31
C GLY A 883 -36.54 10.47 43.99
N LEU A 884 -35.80 11.56 44.23
CA LEU A 884 -36.20 12.92 43.88
C LEU A 884 -36.32 13.11 42.36
N LEU A 885 -35.30 12.71 41.60
CA LEU A 885 -35.33 12.79 40.13
C LEU A 885 -36.47 11.95 39.54
N SER A 886 -36.77 10.79 40.13
CA SER A 886 -37.86 9.91 39.72
C SER A 886 -39.23 10.59 39.83
N ALA A 887 -39.43 11.46 40.82
CA ALA A 887 -40.66 12.26 40.91
C ALA A 887 -40.83 13.21 39.72
N GLY A 888 -39.76 13.84 39.27
CA GLY A 888 -39.74 14.69 38.06
C GLY A 888 -39.91 13.90 36.77
N LEU A 889 -39.27 12.73 36.65
CA LEU A 889 -39.38 11.84 35.47
C LEU A 889 -40.79 11.25 35.32
N SER A 890 -41.48 11.00 36.43
CA SER A 890 -42.86 10.53 36.45
C SER A 890 -43.87 11.57 35.96
N ASN A 891 -43.46 12.84 35.81
CA ASN A 891 -44.32 13.89 35.31
C ASN A 891 -44.63 13.67 33.81
N PRO A 892 -45.90 13.62 33.38
CA PRO A 892 -46.27 13.42 31.98
C PRO A 892 -45.72 14.49 31.01
N GLY A 893 -45.37 15.68 31.51
CA GLY A 893 -44.75 16.74 30.73
C GLY A 893 -43.25 16.56 30.50
N CYS A 894 -42.60 15.58 31.13
CA CYS A 894 -41.18 15.32 30.98
C CYS A 894 -40.86 14.77 29.58
N LYS A 895 -39.94 15.46 28.87
CA LYS A 895 -39.55 15.17 27.48
C LYS A 895 -38.19 14.46 27.36
N LEU A 896 -37.64 14.03 28.49
CA LEU A 896 -36.29 13.49 28.54
C LEU A 896 -36.20 12.13 27.80
N GLU A 897 -35.24 12.03 26.90
CA GLU A 897 -34.99 10.83 26.08
C GLU A 897 -33.73 10.09 26.55
N ILE A 898 -32.73 10.81 27.05
CA ILE A 898 -31.43 10.25 27.47
C ILE A 898 -31.13 10.72 28.89
N LEU A 899 -30.89 9.76 29.79
CA LEU A 899 -30.43 10.01 31.15
C LEU A 899 -29.14 9.22 31.43
N ARG A 900 -28.07 9.94 31.75
CA ARG A 900 -26.80 9.33 32.19
C ARG A 900 -26.49 9.71 33.63
N MET A 901 -26.25 8.72 34.47
CA MET A 901 -25.89 8.87 35.88
C MET A 901 -24.76 7.90 36.21
N THR A 902 -23.73 7.90 35.35
CA THR A 902 -22.62 6.95 35.49
C THR A 902 -21.73 7.35 36.66
N HIS A 903 -21.13 6.37 37.33
CA HIS A 903 -20.18 6.61 38.42
C HIS A 903 -20.80 7.41 39.59
N CYS A 904 -21.98 6.95 40.06
CA CYS A 904 -22.70 7.49 41.22
C CYS A 904 -22.83 6.41 42.32
N SER A 905 -23.52 6.72 43.42
CA SER A 905 -23.77 5.81 44.54
C SER A 905 -25.22 5.25 44.51
N ILE A 906 -25.70 4.85 43.33
CA ILE A 906 -27.07 4.36 43.11
C ILE A 906 -27.11 2.83 43.33
N THR A 907 -27.95 2.36 44.24
CA THR A 907 -28.15 0.94 44.56
C THR A 907 -29.41 0.37 43.91
N GLU A 908 -29.80 -0.85 44.30
CA GLU A 908 -31.08 -1.46 43.91
C GLU A 908 -32.30 -0.61 44.27
N ALA A 909 -32.25 0.15 45.37
CA ALA A 909 -33.37 0.99 45.81
C ALA A 909 -33.60 2.16 44.85
N GLY A 910 -32.54 2.86 44.43
CA GLY A 910 -32.61 3.92 43.44
C GLY A 910 -33.04 3.39 42.07
N ALA A 911 -32.52 2.23 41.65
CA ALA A 911 -32.93 1.58 40.42
C ALA A 911 -34.43 1.22 40.39
N ALA A 912 -34.97 0.71 41.51
CA ALA A 912 -36.40 0.44 41.66
C ALA A 912 -37.27 1.71 41.59
N CYS A 913 -36.81 2.81 42.19
CA CYS A 913 -37.47 4.11 42.08
C CYS A 913 -37.52 4.60 40.62
N LEU A 914 -36.41 4.47 39.91
CA LEU A 914 -36.31 4.85 38.50
C LEU A 914 -37.23 3.98 37.62
N ALA A 915 -37.24 2.66 37.82
CA ALA A 915 -38.13 1.75 37.09
C ALA A 915 -39.60 2.14 37.25
N ARG A 916 -40.03 2.44 38.49
CA ARG A 916 -41.40 2.88 38.77
C ARG A 916 -41.76 4.19 38.07
N ALA A 917 -40.84 5.14 38.01
CA ALA A 917 -41.04 6.39 37.30
C ALA A 917 -41.21 6.19 35.80
N LEU A 918 -40.39 5.32 35.20
CA LEU A 918 -40.45 4.99 33.77
C LEU A 918 -41.72 4.24 33.40
N SER A 919 -42.19 3.31 34.24
CA SER A 919 -43.49 2.67 34.06
C SER A 919 -44.65 3.66 34.15
N SER A 920 -44.52 4.69 34.98
CA SER A 920 -45.55 5.73 35.16
C SER A 920 -45.58 6.74 34.02
N ASN A 921 -44.44 6.98 33.36
CA ASN A 921 -44.33 7.82 32.16
C ASN A 921 -43.49 7.13 31.06
N PRO A 922 -44.08 6.22 30.28
CA PRO A 922 -43.34 5.34 29.37
C PRO A 922 -42.99 5.98 28.01
N SER A 923 -43.37 7.24 27.78
CA SER A 923 -43.57 7.81 26.44
C SER A 923 -42.35 8.40 25.73
N HIS A 924 -41.28 8.76 26.46
CA HIS A 924 -40.16 9.54 25.89
C HIS A 924 -38.76 8.96 26.13
N MET A 925 -38.51 8.27 27.24
CA MET A 925 -37.19 7.76 27.59
C MET A 925 -36.71 6.68 26.59
N ARG A 926 -35.48 6.83 26.08
CA ARG A 926 -34.85 5.93 25.10
C ARG A 926 -33.55 5.30 25.59
N GLU A 927 -32.72 6.05 26.32
CA GLU A 927 -31.43 5.55 26.82
C GLU A 927 -31.25 5.90 28.30
N ILE A 928 -30.89 4.88 29.08
CA ILE A 928 -30.47 5.02 30.47
C ILE A 928 -29.09 4.41 30.64
N ASP A 929 -28.18 5.19 31.21
CA ASP A 929 -26.82 4.76 31.54
C ASP A 929 -26.57 4.90 33.04
N LEU A 930 -26.62 3.77 33.73
CA LEU A 930 -26.28 3.58 35.14
C LEU A 930 -24.98 2.80 35.30
N SER A 931 -24.14 2.72 34.27
CA SER A 931 -22.81 2.09 34.42
C SER A 931 -22.07 2.69 35.61
N ILE A 932 -21.30 1.85 36.29
CA ILE A 932 -20.49 2.22 37.44
C ILE A 932 -21.34 2.67 38.64
N ASN A 933 -22.40 1.91 38.92
CA ASN A 933 -23.22 2.02 40.12
C ASN A 933 -23.45 0.63 40.73
N PRO A 934 -23.63 0.50 42.05
CA PRO A 934 -23.94 -0.77 42.71
C PRO A 934 -25.40 -1.24 42.50
N VAL A 935 -25.90 -1.20 41.26
CA VAL A 935 -27.25 -1.65 40.91
C VAL A 935 -27.26 -3.17 40.72
N LYS A 936 -27.93 -3.90 41.61
CA LYS A 936 -28.09 -5.36 41.57
C LYS A 936 -29.51 -5.77 41.99
N GLY A 937 -29.81 -7.06 41.94
CA GLY A 937 -31.01 -7.61 42.59
C GLY A 937 -32.35 -7.09 42.04
N PRO A 938 -33.41 -7.02 42.88
CA PRO A 938 -34.76 -6.69 42.44
C PRO A 938 -34.91 -5.34 41.73
N GLY A 939 -34.06 -4.36 42.06
CA GLY A 939 -34.05 -3.05 41.40
C GLY A 939 -33.60 -3.12 39.94
N PHE A 940 -32.64 -3.99 39.65
CA PHE A 940 -32.20 -4.26 38.28
C PHE A 940 -33.30 -4.99 37.48
N ASP A 941 -33.91 -6.02 38.07
CA ASP A 941 -34.98 -6.79 37.41
C ASP A 941 -36.17 -5.89 37.04
N GLN A 942 -36.49 -4.91 37.88
CA GLN A 942 -37.51 -3.91 37.59
C GLN A 942 -37.14 -3.03 36.39
N LEU A 943 -35.90 -2.52 36.30
CA LEU A 943 -35.45 -1.75 35.13
C LEU A 943 -35.45 -2.60 33.84
N ARG A 944 -35.08 -3.88 33.95
CA ARG A 944 -35.15 -4.82 32.84
C ARG A 944 -36.59 -5.06 32.38
N SER A 945 -37.53 -5.19 33.31
CA SER A 945 -38.94 -5.34 32.96
C SER A 945 -39.49 -4.12 32.21
N VAL A 946 -39.01 -2.91 32.55
CA VAL A 946 -39.33 -1.68 31.82
C VAL A 946 -38.80 -1.74 30.38
N LEU A 947 -37.57 -2.23 30.17
CA LEU A 947 -36.99 -2.41 28.82
C LEU A 947 -37.75 -3.43 27.98
N GLU A 948 -38.25 -4.50 28.61
CA GLU A 948 -39.02 -5.55 27.95
C GLU A 948 -40.50 -5.19 27.73
N ASP A 949 -41.00 -4.15 28.41
CA ASP A 949 -42.39 -3.69 28.30
C ASP A 949 -42.61 -2.90 26.99
N PRO A 950 -43.47 -3.39 26.07
CA PRO A 950 -43.76 -2.73 24.80
C PRO A 950 -44.48 -1.39 24.94
N ALA A 951 -45.02 -1.06 26.12
CA ALA A 951 -45.60 0.25 26.40
C ALA A 951 -44.51 1.35 26.52
N THR A 952 -43.26 0.98 26.81
CA THR A 952 -42.14 1.91 26.97
C THR A 952 -41.37 2.11 25.66
N ARG A 953 -40.62 3.21 25.58
CA ARG A 953 -39.72 3.51 24.46
C ARG A 953 -38.24 3.30 24.78
N LEU A 954 -37.94 2.64 25.89
CA LEU A 954 -36.57 2.42 26.31
C LEU A 954 -35.92 1.44 25.32
N GLU A 955 -34.90 1.89 24.59
CA GLU A 955 -34.19 1.09 23.60
C GLU A 955 -32.87 0.55 24.17
N LYS A 956 -32.30 1.25 25.15
CA LYS A 956 -30.96 1.00 25.65
C LYS A 956 -30.86 1.22 27.15
N LEU A 957 -30.54 0.15 27.88
CA LEU A 957 -30.23 0.18 29.31
C LEU A 957 -28.78 -0.29 29.49
N ILE A 958 -27.94 0.56 30.08
CA ILE A 958 -26.55 0.25 30.39
C ILE A 958 -26.42 0.22 31.92
N VAL A 959 -26.12 -0.94 32.47
CA VAL A 959 -25.84 -1.15 33.90
C VAL A 959 -24.62 -2.04 34.01
N ASP A 960 -23.70 -1.72 34.91
CA ASP A 960 -22.56 -2.60 35.18
C ASP A 960 -23.05 -3.86 35.91
N GLY A 961 -22.79 -5.03 35.33
CA GLY A 961 -23.29 -6.31 35.90
C GLY A 961 -24.45 -6.95 35.13
N LEU A 962 -24.61 -6.67 33.83
CA LEU A 962 -25.46 -7.44 32.91
C LEU A 962 -25.05 -8.93 32.75
N GLU A 963 -24.06 -9.42 33.49
CA GLU A 963 -23.70 -10.83 33.54
C GLU A 963 -24.04 -11.37 34.93
N GLU A 964 -24.94 -12.37 34.97
CA GLU A 964 -25.16 -13.25 36.12
C GLU A 964 -23.82 -13.58 36.79
N GLN A 965 -23.75 -13.65 38.12
CA GLN A 965 -22.65 -14.35 38.76
C GLN A 965 -22.58 -15.75 38.14
N ARG A 966 -21.63 -15.94 37.23
CA ARG A 966 -21.47 -17.21 36.54
C ARG A 966 -20.79 -18.14 37.51
N ASP A 967 -21.35 -19.33 37.68
CA ASP A 967 -20.61 -20.38 38.36
C ASP A 967 -19.30 -20.65 37.58
N MET A 968 -18.29 -21.12 38.31
CA MET A 968 -16.99 -21.46 37.70
C MET A 968 -17.13 -22.53 36.62
N GLU A 969 -18.17 -23.37 36.68
CA GLU A 969 -18.45 -24.43 35.72
C GLU A 969 -18.90 -23.86 34.36
N THR A 970 -19.74 -22.82 34.35
CA THR A 970 -20.19 -22.10 33.16
C THR A 970 -19.06 -21.27 32.56
N LEU A 971 -18.23 -20.62 33.38
CA LEU A 971 -17.06 -19.88 32.88
C LEU A 971 -16.06 -20.82 32.18
N ARG A 972 -15.84 -22.01 32.75
CA ARG A 972 -14.98 -23.05 32.16
C ARG A 972 -15.47 -23.58 30.81
N GLN A 973 -16.76 -23.46 30.48
CA GLN A 973 -17.25 -23.83 29.13
C GLN A 973 -16.64 -22.94 28.03
N TYR A 974 -16.21 -21.73 28.38
CA TYR A 974 -15.57 -20.78 27.46
C TYR A 974 -14.05 -20.73 27.62
N ALA A 975 -13.46 -21.69 28.33
CA ALA A 975 -12.03 -21.87 28.52
C ALA A 975 -11.24 -21.66 27.23
N CYS A 976 -10.22 -20.81 27.28
CA CYS A 976 -9.27 -20.65 26.19
C CYS A 976 -7.82 -20.79 26.68
N GLN A 977 -6.98 -21.35 25.82
CA GLN A 977 -5.54 -21.42 26.08
C GLN A 977 -4.87 -20.17 25.52
N LEU A 978 -4.13 -19.47 26.39
CA LEU A 978 -3.33 -18.31 26.04
C LEU A 978 -1.85 -18.61 26.26
N THR A 979 -1.01 -18.07 25.37
CA THR A 979 0.44 -18.11 25.52
C THR A 979 1.02 -16.71 25.47
N TRP A 980 2.07 -16.47 26.27
CA TRP A 980 2.78 -15.20 26.24
C TRP A 980 3.55 -15.03 24.93
N ASP A 981 3.57 -13.80 24.40
CA ASP A 981 4.45 -13.45 23.30
C ASP A 981 5.76 -12.81 23.82
N PRO A 982 6.89 -13.54 23.86
CA PRO A 982 8.19 -13.02 24.33
C PRO A 982 8.70 -11.86 23.48
N ASN A 983 8.18 -11.71 22.26
CA ASN A 983 8.50 -10.60 21.37
C ASN A 983 7.88 -9.27 21.81
N THR A 984 6.84 -9.32 22.65
CA THR A 984 6.17 -8.14 23.20
C THR A 984 6.72 -7.74 24.57
N ALA A 985 7.30 -8.69 25.30
CA ALA A 985 7.78 -8.50 26.67
C ALA A 985 8.80 -7.37 26.79
N SER A 986 8.65 -6.43 27.71
CA SER A 986 9.70 -5.42 27.94
C SER A 986 11.04 -6.04 28.35
N SER A 987 12.14 -5.28 28.25
CA SER A 987 13.47 -5.79 28.65
C SER A 987 13.48 -6.33 30.09
N SER A 988 12.71 -5.70 30.99
CA SER A 988 12.60 -6.08 32.41
C SER A 988 11.64 -7.23 32.68
N VAL A 989 11.03 -7.84 31.67
CA VAL A 989 10.03 -8.91 31.80
C VAL A 989 10.45 -10.12 30.96
N GLN A 990 10.51 -11.30 31.58
CA GLN A 990 10.98 -12.52 30.92
C GLN A 990 10.01 -13.68 31.16
N VAL A 991 9.66 -14.38 30.08
CA VAL A 991 8.94 -15.66 30.14
C VAL A 991 9.91 -16.73 30.64
N SER A 992 9.49 -17.54 31.62
CA SER A 992 10.33 -18.59 32.19
C SER A 992 10.61 -19.71 31.18
N GLU A 993 11.86 -20.19 31.15
CA GLU A 993 12.26 -21.30 30.27
C GLU A 993 11.69 -22.65 30.73
N GLU A 994 11.52 -22.82 32.05
CA GLU A 994 10.98 -24.04 32.68
C GLU A 994 9.45 -24.11 32.59
N ASP A 995 8.76 -22.97 32.73
CA ASP A 995 7.31 -22.86 32.67
C ASP A 995 6.90 -21.72 31.73
N LYS A 996 6.53 -22.06 30.49
CA LYS A 996 6.16 -21.07 29.46
C LYS A 996 4.91 -20.25 29.80
N ALA A 997 4.12 -20.66 30.79
CA ALA A 997 2.96 -19.90 31.26
C ALA A 997 3.33 -18.85 32.31
N LEU A 998 4.55 -18.94 32.89
CA LEU A 998 5.05 -18.08 33.94
C LEU A 998 5.93 -16.95 33.38
N VAL A 999 5.68 -15.73 33.84
CA VAL A 999 6.45 -14.53 33.52
C VAL A 999 6.99 -13.92 34.81
N LYS A 1000 8.26 -13.52 34.79
CA LYS A 1000 8.94 -12.91 35.93
C LYS A 1000 9.52 -11.54 35.56
N TYR A 1001 9.49 -10.63 36.52
CA TYR A 1001 10.19 -9.35 36.47
C TYR A 1001 11.67 -9.52 36.82
N ARG A 1002 12.55 -8.87 36.06
CA ARG A 1002 14.01 -8.91 36.21
C ARG A 1002 14.53 -7.51 36.50
N ARG A 1003 15.15 -7.32 37.67
CA ARG A 1003 15.71 -6.01 38.09
C ARG A 1003 16.83 -5.49 37.20
N ASN A 1004 17.67 -6.40 36.70
CA ASN A 1004 18.83 -6.07 35.86
C ASN A 1004 18.73 -6.88 34.55
N PRO A 1005 18.01 -6.36 33.54
CA PRO A 1005 17.83 -7.08 32.29
C PRO A 1005 19.09 -7.05 31.42
N GLU A 1006 19.43 -8.19 30.82
CA GLU A 1006 20.44 -8.26 29.76
C GLU A 1006 19.95 -7.54 28.50
N PRO A 1007 20.86 -7.03 27.64
CA PRO A 1007 20.47 -6.40 26.38
C PRO A 1007 19.77 -7.42 25.46
N VAL A 1008 18.45 -7.25 25.30
CA VAL A 1008 17.61 -8.09 24.45
C VAL A 1008 17.55 -7.49 23.03
N PRO A 1009 17.60 -8.29 21.96
CA PRO A 1009 17.46 -7.80 20.58
C PRO A 1009 16.20 -6.95 20.40
N HIS A 1010 16.33 -5.83 19.69
CA HIS A 1010 15.20 -4.96 19.38
C HIS A 1010 14.13 -5.73 18.61
N HIS A 1011 12.87 -5.58 19.04
CA HIS A 1011 11.70 -6.17 18.39
C HIS A 1011 10.59 -5.12 18.37
N LYS A 1012 9.91 -4.94 17.23
CA LYS A 1012 8.97 -3.81 17.01
C LYS A 1012 7.76 -3.83 17.92
N GLU A 1013 7.29 -5.03 18.25
CA GLU A 1013 6.16 -5.23 19.17
C GLU A 1013 6.57 -5.15 20.65
N ARG A 1014 7.85 -4.93 20.96
CA ARG A 1014 8.38 -4.91 22.34
C ARG A 1014 7.97 -3.64 23.06
N PHE A 1015 7.41 -3.77 24.26
CA PHE A 1015 7.18 -2.62 25.13
C PHE A 1015 8.50 -2.00 25.61
N ILE A 1016 8.68 -0.71 25.38
CA ILE A 1016 9.87 0.06 25.79
C ILE A 1016 9.49 0.94 26.99
N ASN A 1017 10.27 0.88 28.08
CA ASN A 1017 10.09 1.65 29.31
C ASN A 1017 8.82 1.35 30.15
N GLN A 1018 8.08 0.27 29.85
CA GLN A 1018 6.94 -0.21 30.64
C GLN A 1018 7.09 -1.71 30.92
N ASN A 1019 6.86 -2.17 32.15
CA ASN A 1019 7.04 -3.57 32.56
C ASN A 1019 5.89 -4.48 32.10
N GLN A 1020 5.61 -4.52 30.79
CA GLN A 1020 4.43 -5.14 30.20
C GLN A 1020 4.76 -6.32 29.27
N ILE A 1021 3.81 -7.24 29.13
CA ILE A 1021 3.82 -8.35 28.17
C ILE A 1021 2.41 -8.66 27.69
N MET A 1022 2.28 -9.09 26.43
CA MET A 1022 1.00 -9.39 25.78
C MET A 1022 0.90 -10.89 25.39
N SER A 1023 -0.32 -11.42 25.25
CA SER A 1023 -0.57 -12.74 24.68
C SER A 1023 -0.31 -12.79 23.17
N ARG A 1024 -0.03 -13.98 22.62
CA ARG A 1024 0.06 -14.19 21.17
C ARG A 1024 -1.31 -14.21 20.51
N GLU A 1025 -2.29 -14.78 21.20
CA GLU A 1025 -3.64 -14.98 20.71
C GLU A 1025 -4.49 -13.73 20.94
N GLY A 1026 -5.21 -13.32 19.89
CA GLY A 1026 -6.23 -12.27 19.96
C GLY A 1026 -7.62 -12.91 20.00
N LEU A 1027 -8.46 -12.46 20.91
CA LEU A 1027 -9.76 -13.03 21.21
C LEU A 1027 -10.87 -12.21 20.54
N SER A 1028 -11.79 -12.88 19.84
CA SER A 1028 -12.89 -12.26 19.08
C SER A 1028 -14.20 -13.05 19.19
N GLY A 1029 -14.49 -13.56 20.39
CA GLY A 1029 -15.67 -14.38 20.70
C GLY A 1029 -15.91 -14.42 22.21
N ARG A 1030 -16.55 -15.49 22.70
CA ARG A 1030 -16.69 -15.77 24.13
C ARG A 1030 -15.50 -16.56 24.64
N HIS A 1031 -14.75 -16.01 25.58
CA HIS A 1031 -13.53 -16.63 26.10
C HIS A 1031 -13.35 -16.39 27.59
N PHE A 1032 -12.81 -17.39 28.30
CA PHE A 1032 -12.46 -17.33 29.71
C PHE A 1032 -11.05 -17.88 29.94
N PHE A 1033 -10.28 -17.22 30.82
CA PHE A 1033 -8.98 -17.71 31.29
C PHE A 1033 -8.65 -17.16 32.68
N GLN A 1034 -7.72 -17.81 33.38
CA GLN A 1034 -7.32 -17.43 34.73
C GLN A 1034 -5.82 -17.11 34.84
N LEU A 1035 -5.50 -16.20 35.75
CA LEU A 1035 -4.15 -15.70 35.99
C LEU A 1035 -3.85 -15.68 37.48
N GLU A 1036 -2.67 -16.12 37.89
CA GLU A 1036 -2.12 -15.86 39.23
C GLU A 1036 -1.02 -14.82 39.12
N TRP A 1037 -1.03 -13.82 39.99
CA TRP A 1037 0.02 -12.81 40.03
C TRP A 1037 0.61 -12.68 41.43
N PHE A 1038 1.87 -12.26 41.49
CA PHE A 1038 2.60 -12.08 42.73
C PHE A 1038 3.50 -10.85 42.62
N GLY A 1039 3.71 -10.16 43.74
CA GLY A 1039 4.42 -8.87 43.81
C GLY A 1039 3.65 -7.84 44.64
N ARG A 1040 4.07 -6.57 44.58
CA ARG A 1040 3.39 -5.47 45.31
C ARG A 1040 2.16 -4.95 44.57
N TRP A 1041 2.17 -5.04 43.24
CA TRP A 1041 1.05 -4.69 42.40
C TRP A 1041 1.15 -5.35 41.02
N ALA A 1042 0.00 -5.49 40.37
CA ALA A 1042 -0.12 -5.89 38.97
C ALA A 1042 -1.25 -5.08 38.29
N THR A 1043 -1.11 -4.86 36.99
CA THR A 1043 -2.20 -4.36 36.15
C THR A 1043 -2.55 -5.44 35.15
N ILE A 1044 -3.80 -5.92 35.18
CA ILE A 1044 -4.28 -7.03 34.35
C ILE A 1044 -5.40 -6.48 33.46
N GLY A 1045 -5.31 -6.68 32.15
CA GLY A 1045 -6.32 -6.17 31.24
C GLY A 1045 -6.27 -6.75 29.85
N MET A 1046 -7.10 -6.21 28.97
CA MET A 1046 -7.12 -6.52 27.56
C MET A 1046 -6.90 -5.26 26.73
N ALA A 1047 -6.25 -5.40 25.58
CA ALA A 1047 -5.96 -4.28 24.68
C ALA A 1047 -6.08 -4.68 23.21
N TYR A 1048 -6.37 -3.71 22.36
CA TYR A 1048 -6.17 -3.89 20.92
C TYR A 1048 -4.68 -4.07 20.61
N LYS A 1049 -4.39 -4.82 19.53
CA LYS A 1049 -3.00 -5.04 19.09
C LYS A 1049 -2.25 -3.73 18.83
N GLY A 1050 -2.94 -2.72 18.31
CA GLY A 1050 -2.39 -1.39 18.01
C GLY A 1050 -2.24 -0.44 19.21
N ILE A 1051 -2.12 -0.95 20.45
CA ILE A 1051 -1.69 -0.15 21.61
C ILE A 1051 -0.24 0.30 21.43
N SER A 1052 0.12 1.52 21.87
CA SER A 1052 1.48 2.04 21.68
C SER A 1052 2.50 1.16 22.43
N ARG A 1053 3.62 0.84 21.75
CA ARG A 1053 4.73 0.04 22.31
C ARG A 1053 5.89 0.90 22.82
N LYS A 1054 5.94 2.19 22.48
CA LYS A 1054 7.08 3.09 22.76
C LYS A 1054 6.66 4.26 23.67
N GLY A 1055 7.50 4.55 24.67
CA GLY A 1055 7.40 5.73 25.56
C GLY A 1055 6.90 5.42 26.98
N SER A 1056 6.95 6.43 27.85
CA SER A 1056 6.44 6.38 29.24
C SER A 1056 5.08 7.08 29.39
N SER A 1057 4.28 7.12 28.33
CA SER A 1057 3.04 7.89 28.26
C SER A 1057 1.79 7.05 28.56
N ALA A 1058 0.66 7.70 28.83
CA ALA A 1058 -0.65 7.06 29.00
C ALA A 1058 -1.07 6.18 27.79
N ALA A 1059 -0.52 6.45 26.60
CA ALA A 1059 -0.85 5.74 25.36
C ALA A 1059 -0.33 4.29 25.30
N CYS A 1060 0.67 3.93 26.10
CA CYS A 1060 1.23 2.57 26.15
C CYS A 1060 0.83 1.79 27.41
N SER A 1061 0.23 2.45 28.40
CA SER A 1061 -0.13 1.84 29.69
C SER A 1061 -1.54 1.26 29.66
N ILE A 1062 -1.74 0.07 30.22
CA ILE A 1062 -3.06 -0.57 30.33
C ILE A 1062 -4.07 0.40 30.97
N GLY A 1063 -5.19 0.64 30.29
CA GLY A 1063 -6.32 1.41 30.79
C GLY A 1063 -6.17 2.94 30.79
N LEU A 1064 -4.97 3.47 30.53
CA LEU A 1064 -4.76 4.93 30.42
C LEU A 1064 -5.00 5.48 29.00
N ASN A 1065 -5.62 4.68 28.13
CA ASN A 1065 -5.97 5.02 26.77
C ASN A 1065 -7.31 4.39 26.38
N ASN A 1066 -7.87 4.81 25.25
CA ASN A 1066 -9.13 4.28 24.72
C ASN A 1066 -8.99 2.95 23.94
N LYS A 1067 -7.80 2.32 23.96
CA LYS A 1067 -7.50 1.06 23.27
C LYS A 1067 -7.28 -0.12 24.24
N SER A 1068 -7.41 0.12 25.55
CA SER A 1068 -7.19 -0.91 26.57
C SER A 1068 -8.11 -0.72 27.77
N TRP A 1069 -8.39 -1.82 28.43
CA TRP A 1069 -9.26 -1.95 29.60
C TRP A 1069 -8.53 -2.83 30.60
N GLY A 1070 -8.45 -2.45 31.87
CA GLY A 1070 -7.81 -3.33 32.85
C GLY A 1070 -8.04 -2.90 34.28
N ILE A 1071 -7.64 -3.75 35.21
CA ILE A 1071 -7.66 -3.49 36.64
C ILE A 1071 -6.23 -3.39 37.16
N PHE A 1072 -6.00 -2.44 38.04
CA PHE A 1072 -4.80 -2.33 38.85
C PHE A 1072 -5.10 -2.86 40.25
N VAL A 1073 -4.31 -3.82 40.70
CA VAL A 1073 -4.46 -4.51 41.99
C VAL A 1073 -3.17 -4.38 42.80
N THR A 1074 -3.29 -4.13 44.11
CA THR A 1074 -2.13 -4.00 45.01
C THR A 1074 -2.19 -4.95 46.19
N THR A 1075 -1.03 -5.30 46.74
CA THR A 1075 -0.85 -6.02 48.01
C THR A 1075 0.34 -5.40 48.78
N PRO A 1076 0.32 -5.32 50.12
CA PRO A 1076 -0.69 -5.86 51.05
C PRO A 1076 -1.90 -4.95 51.30
N LEU A 1077 -1.93 -3.73 50.75
CA LEU A 1077 -3.09 -2.85 50.84
C LEU A 1077 -4.14 -3.30 49.80
N PRO A 1078 -5.38 -3.63 50.19
CA PRO A 1078 -6.42 -4.06 49.25
C PRO A 1078 -6.91 -2.84 48.47
N ARG A 1079 -6.23 -2.50 47.38
CA ARG A 1079 -6.68 -1.48 46.44
C ARG A 1079 -6.86 -2.13 45.08
N CYS A 1080 -8.07 -1.99 44.54
CA CYS A 1080 -8.39 -2.36 43.18
C CYS A 1080 -8.93 -1.14 42.44
N ILE A 1081 -8.42 -0.89 41.24
CA ILE A 1081 -8.76 0.28 40.43
C ILE A 1081 -9.04 -0.18 39.00
N ALA A 1082 -10.23 0.05 38.47
CA ALA A 1082 -10.52 -0.12 37.05
C ALA A 1082 -9.94 1.05 36.24
N LEU A 1083 -9.35 0.76 35.09
CA LEU A 1083 -8.63 1.70 34.24
C LEU A 1083 -9.17 1.59 32.80
N HIS A 1084 -9.73 2.69 32.28
CA HIS A 1084 -10.06 2.83 30.86
C HIS A 1084 -10.09 4.30 30.41
N GLY A 1085 -9.56 4.61 29.21
CA GLY A 1085 -9.66 5.95 28.63
C GLY A 1085 -8.91 7.04 29.39
N GLY A 1086 -7.97 6.68 30.28
CA GLY A 1086 -7.32 7.64 31.18
C GLY A 1086 -8.16 8.00 32.41
N VAL A 1087 -9.28 7.30 32.62
CA VAL A 1087 -10.11 7.38 33.82
C VAL A 1087 -9.71 6.23 34.74
N GLU A 1088 -9.42 6.59 35.99
CA GLU A 1088 -9.16 5.64 37.07
C GLU A 1088 -10.40 5.58 37.97
N MET A 1089 -10.94 4.39 38.20
CA MET A 1089 -12.13 4.16 39.01
C MET A 1089 -11.76 3.25 40.16
N ARG A 1090 -11.91 3.74 41.39
CA ARG A 1090 -11.65 2.92 42.58
C ARG A 1090 -12.78 1.91 42.78
N LEU A 1091 -12.42 0.63 42.83
CA LEU A 1091 -13.34 -0.49 43.07
C LEU A 1091 -13.39 -0.81 44.58
N PRO A 1092 -14.39 -1.59 45.05
CA PRO A 1092 -14.41 -2.09 46.43
C PRO A 1092 -13.08 -2.75 46.80
N ASP A 1093 -12.67 -2.58 48.07
CA ASP A 1093 -11.41 -3.11 48.56
C ASP A 1093 -11.39 -4.65 48.39
N CYS A 1094 -10.67 -5.10 47.37
CA CYS A 1094 -10.40 -6.50 47.07
C CYS A 1094 -8.89 -6.67 46.83
N SER A 1095 -8.39 -7.87 47.11
CA SER A 1095 -6.96 -8.20 46.93
C SER A 1095 -6.80 -9.56 46.25
N PRO A 1096 -7.39 -9.74 45.05
CA PRO A 1096 -7.31 -11.00 44.33
C PRO A 1096 -5.86 -11.26 43.96
N TRP A 1097 -5.29 -12.38 44.42
CA TRP A 1097 -4.02 -12.91 43.89
C TRP A 1097 -4.25 -13.85 42.70
N ARG A 1098 -5.50 -14.27 42.47
CA ARG A 1098 -5.97 -15.00 41.28
C ARG A 1098 -7.14 -14.26 40.61
N VAL A 1099 -6.98 -13.91 39.33
CA VAL A 1099 -7.97 -13.16 38.55
C VAL A 1099 -8.44 -13.99 37.36
N GLY A 1100 -9.76 -14.19 37.23
CA GLY A 1100 -10.41 -14.74 36.05
C GLY A 1100 -10.83 -13.61 35.10
N VAL A 1101 -10.64 -13.79 33.80
CA VAL A 1101 -11.04 -12.82 32.76
C VAL A 1101 -11.99 -13.50 31.79
N TYR A 1102 -13.19 -12.94 31.64
CA TYR A 1102 -14.20 -13.36 30.69
C TYR A 1102 -14.47 -12.25 29.66
N LEU A 1103 -14.44 -12.59 28.38
CA LEU A 1103 -14.74 -11.68 27.27
C LEU A 1103 -15.96 -12.20 26.53
N ASP A 1104 -17.00 -11.39 26.34
CA ASP A 1104 -18.02 -11.58 25.30
C ASP A 1104 -17.87 -10.47 24.25
N TRP A 1105 -17.07 -10.77 23.23
CA TRP A 1105 -16.73 -9.78 22.20
C TRP A 1105 -17.95 -9.26 21.44
N ALA A 1106 -18.94 -10.13 21.18
CA ALA A 1106 -20.14 -9.77 20.42
C ALA A 1106 -21.10 -8.91 21.25
N ALA A 1107 -21.23 -9.20 22.55
CA ALA A 1107 -22.01 -8.38 23.48
C ALA A 1107 -21.30 -7.07 23.86
N GLY A 1108 -19.99 -6.96 23.63
CA GLY A 1108 -19.20 -5.80 24.00
C GLY A 1108 -18.89 -5.74 25.50
N THR A 1109 -18.76 -6.90 26.16
CA THR A 1109 -18.48 -6.99 27.61
C THR A 1109 -17.13 -7.64 27.90
N LEU A 1110 -16.39 -7.07 28.85
CA LEU A 1110 -15.15 -7.64 29.40
C LEU A 1110 -15.25 -7.66 30.94
N SER A 1111 -15.42 -8.85 31.50
CA SER A 1111 -15.64 -9.07 32.94
C SER A 1111 -14.41 -9.68 33.61
N LEU A 1112 -14.04 -9.15 34.77
CA LEU A 1112 -12.95 -9.64 35.60
C LEU A 1112 -13.49 -10.16 36.93
N TYR A 1113 -13.01 -11.32 37.37
CA TYR A 1113 -13.47 -12.05 38.54
C TYR A 1113 -12.31 -12.30 39.52
N ASP A 1114 -12.57 -12.18 40.81
CA ASP A 1114 -11.73 -12.73 41.86
C ASP A 1114 -12.02 -14.23 41.92
N THR A 1115 -10.98 -15.04 41.72
CA THR A 1115 -11.07 -16.50 41.72
C THR A 1115 -10.15 -17.12 42.78
N THR A 1116 -9.84 -16.33 43.81
CA THR A 1116 -9.03 -16.77 44.95
C THR A 1116 -9.77 -17.77 45.84
N GLY A 1117 -11.07 -17.59 46.03
CA GLY A 1117 -11.95 -18.51 46.76
C GLY A 1117 -12.59 -19.60 45.88
N ASP A 1118 -13.48 -20.40 46.48
CA ASP A 1118 -14.18 -21.51 45.80
C ASP A 1118 -15.21 -21.04 44.76
N LYS A 1119 -15.61 -19.76 44.81
CA LYS A 1119 -16.55 -19.13 43.88
C LYS A 1119 -15.88 -17.96 43.15
N ALA A 1120 -16.26 -17.74 41.89
CA ALA A 1120 -15.85 -16.57 41.12
C ALA A 1120 -16.67 -15.35 41.55
N GLU A 1121 -16.04 -14.38 42.21
CA GLU A 1121 -16.68 -13.13 42.59
C GLU A 1121 -16.37 -12.05 41.55
N LEU A 1122 -17.40 -11.42 40.96
CA LEU A 1122 -17.20 -10.39 39.95
C LEU A 1122 -16.50 -9.14 40.56
N ILE A 1123 -15.34 -8.78 40.02
CA ILE A 1123 -14.60 -7.55 40.35
C ILE A 1123 -15.17 -6.36 39.58
N HIS A 1124 -15.21 -6.44 38.24
CA HIS A 1124 -15.69 -5.36 37.38
C HIS A 1124 -15.98 -5.83 35.95
N THR A 1125 -16.92 -5.18 35.26
CA THR A 1125 -17.24 -5.42 33.84
C THR A 1125 -17.13 -4.13 33.05
N PHE A 1126 -16.28 -4.12 32.03
CA PHE A 1126 -16.20 -3.04 31.05
C PHE A 1126 -17.23 -3.26 29.93
N HIS A 1127 -17.96 -2.20 29.59
CA HIS A 1127 -18.86 -2.17 28.44
C HIS A 1127 -18.26 -1.31 27.34
N ALA A 1128 -17.94 -1.92 26.19
CA ALA A 1128 -17.39 -1.21 25.04
C ALA A 1128 -17.75 -1.89 23.72
N LYS A 1129 -17.96 -1.09 22.67
CA LYS A 1129 -18.09 -1.62 21.31
C LYS A 1129 -16.72 -2.01 20.79
N PHE A 1130 -16.39 -3.29 20.88
CA PHE A 1130 -15.12 -3.80 20.36
C PHE A 1130 -15.11 -3.79 18.83
N THR A 1131 -14.07 -3.22 18.24
CA THR A 1131 -13.93 -3.10 16.77
C THR A 1131 -12.82 -3.99 16.21
N GLN A 1132 -11.99 -4.57 17.09
CA GLN A 1132 -10.86 -5.44 16.76
C GLN A 1132 -10.73 -6.56 17.80
N PRO A 1133 -10.02 -7.65 17.51
CA PRO A 1133 -9.69 -8.67 18.52
C PRO A 1133 -8.90 -8.09 19.70
N LEU A 1134 -9.16 -8.60 20.90
CA LEU A 1134 -8.51 -8.18 22.14
C LEU A 1134 -7.43 -9.16 22.59
N PHE A 1135 -6.30 -8.64 23.04
CA PHE A 1135 -5.16 -9.41 23.52
C PHE A 1135 -4.99 -9.19 25.01
N LEU A 1136 -4.68 -10.26 25.77
CA LEU A 1136 -4.32 -10.16 27.18
C LEU A 1136 -3.05 -9.31 27.30
N LEU A 1137 -3.07 -8.30 28.17
CA LEU A 1137 -1.95 -7.43 28.44
C LEU A 1137 -1.79 -7.29 29.95
N VAL A 1138 -0.58 -7.56 30.45
CA VAL A 1138 -0.29 -7.51 31.89
C VAL A 1138 0.95 -6.67 32.16
N SER A 1139 0.89 -5.84 33.20
CA SER A 1139 2.01 -5.11 33.79
C SER A 1139 2.29 -5.66 35.19
N ILE A 1140 3.55 -5.96 35.52
CA ILE A 1140 3.92 -6.65 36.76
C ILE A 1140 5.11 -6.05 37.49
N THR A 1141 5.19 -6.31 38.80
CA THR A 1141 6.34 -5.98 39.65
C THR A 1141 7.17 -7.18 40.10
N ALA A 1142 6.62 -8.40 40.08
CA ALA A 1142 7.40 -9.61 40.38
C ALA A 1142 7.06 -10.76 39.41
N GLY A 1143 5.80 -11.15 39.24
CA GLY A 1143 5.45 -12.13 38.21
C GLY A 1143 3.98 -12.44 38.07
N VAL A 1144 3.65 -13.14 36.98
CA VAL A 1144 2.30 -13.59 36.63
C VAL A 1144 2.36 -14.93 35.92
N LYS A 1145 1.40 -15.81 36.18
CA LYS A 1145 1.26 -17.13 35.56
C LYS A 1145 -0.14 -17.29 34.96
N ILE A 1146 -0.22 -17.70 33.71
CA ILE A 1146 -1.49 -18.16 33.11
C ILE A 1146 -1.76 -19.57 33.63
N LEU A 1147 -2.95 -19.80 34.18
CA LEU A 1147 -3.34 -21.12 34.65
C LEU A 1147 -3.90 -21.96 33.49
N PRO A 1148 -3.37 -23.17 33.23
CA PRO A 1148 -4.04 -24.11 32.35
C PRO A 1148 -5.30 -24.63 33.06
N ASP A 1149 -6.43 -24.70 32.35
CA ASP A 1149 -7.67 -25.26 32.89
C ASP A 1149 -7.47 -26.71 33.32
N MET A 1150 -7.26 -26.91 34.62
CA MET A 1150 -7.31 -28.19 35.31
C MET A 1150 -8.26 -28.05 36.50
N PRO A 1151 -9.03 -29.10 36.85
CA PRO A 1151 -9.84 -29.08 38.07
C PRO A 1151 -8.92 -28.91 39.29
N PRO A 1152 -9.41 -28.29 40.39
CA PRO A 1152 -8.57 -28.01 41.54
C PRO A 1152 -8.01 -29.32 42.12
N PRO A 1153 -6.73 -29.36 42.55
CA PRO A 1153 -6.28 -30.45 43.39
C PRO A 1153 -7.09 -30.43 44.70
N VAL A 1154 -7.51 -31.62 45.11
CA VAL A 1154 -8.15 -31.89 46.39
C VAL A 1154 -7.35 -31.25 47.53
N CYS A 1155 -8.07 -30.61 48.46
CA CYS A 1155 -7.55 -29.96 49.66
C CYS A 1155 -6.38 -30.70 50.31
N VAL A 1156 -5.29 -29.97 50.57
CA VAL A 1156 -4.46 -30.22 51.76
C VAL A 1156 -4.40 -28.90 52.51
N HIS A 1157 -4.91 -28.93 53.74
CA HIS A 1157 -4.94 -27.80 54.67
C HIS A 1157 -3.53 -27.29 55.02
N ASP A 1158 -3.50 -26.00 55.35
CA ASP A 1158 -2.47 -25.25 56.08
C ASP A 1158 -1.10 -25.07 55.43
N HIS A 1159 -1.03 -24.15 54.46
CA HIS A 1159 0.17 -23.34 54.27
C HIS A 1159 -0.21 -21.89 53.97
N ASP A 1160 0.26 -20.98 54.83
CA ASP A 1160 0.28 -19.54 54.58
C ASP A 1160 1.14 -19.26 53.33
N PRO A 1161 0.62 -18.60 52.27
CA PRO A 1161 1.38 -18.29 51.06
C PRO A 1161 2.65 -17.45 51.33
N TRP A 1162 2.75 -16.83 52.50
CA TRP A 1162 3.91 -16.04 52.92
C TRP A 1162 5.10 -16.86 53.44
N ASP A 1163 4.94 -18.15 53.72
CA ASP A 1163 6.01 -18.96 54.31
C ASP A 1163 7.08 -19.40 53.30
N MET A 1164 6.79 -19.39 51.99
CA MET A 1164 7.79 -19.73 50.98
C MET A 1164 8.84 -18.62 50.72
N PHE A 1165 8.68 -17.42 51.31
CA PHE A 1165 9.53 -16.26 50.98
C PHE A 1165 10.13 -15.50 52.18
N ARG A 1166 10.02 -16.00 53.42
CA ARG A 1166 10.86 -15.53 54.54
C ARG A 1166 12.28 -16.14 54.48
N CYS A 1167 12.96 -16.00 53.35
CA CYS A 1167 14.39 -16.28 53.23
C CYS A 1167 15.09 -15.16 52.45
N TYR A 1168 14.93 -13.92 52.89
CA TYR A 1168 15.87 -12.83 52.57
C TYR A 1168 15.78 -11.77 53.68
N ASN A 1169 16.31 -12.11 54.85
CA ASN A 1169 16.89 -11.17 55.81
C ASN A 1169 17.78 -11.97 56.78
N ASP A 1170 19.10 -11.74 56.66
CA ASP A 1170 20.18 -12.04 57.59
C ASP A 1170 19.88 -12.98 58.77
N CYS A 1171 20.23 -14.27 58.60
CA CYS A 1171 20.61 -15.09 59.73
C CYS A 1171 22.06 -14.76 60.13
N LYS A 1172 22.25 -13.73 60.96
CA LYS A 1172 23.50 -13.56 61.71
C LYS A 1172 23.53 -14.62 62.81
N GLY A 1173 24.29 -15.68 62.54
CA GLY A 1173 24.78 -16.60 63.57
C GLY A 1173 24.08 -17.94 63.57
N CYS A 1174 24.57 -18.87 62.76
CA CYS A 1174 25.00 -20.19 63.23
C CYS A 1174 25.86 -20.85 62.16
N ASN A 1175 27.08 -21.21 62.54
CA ASN A 1175 27.99 -22.07 61.79
C ASN A 1175 27.35 -23.45 61.58
N GLY A 1176 27.50 -24.05 60.39
CA GLY A 1176 27.36 -25.50 60.25
C GLY A 1176 26.93 -26.01 58.88
N SER A 1177 27.93 -26.47 58.12
CA SER A 1177 27.90 -27.59 57.16
C SER A 1177 26.83 -27.69 56.06
N LYS A 1178 27.32 -27.52 54.81
CA LYS A 1178 27.19 -28.42 53.64
C LYS A 1178 25.96 -29.34 53.55
N ALA A 1179 25.15 -29.15 52.52
CA ALA A 1179 24.91 -30.09 51.42
C ALA A 1179 24.26 -29.33 50.25
#